data_AF-A0A2C8F9U1-F1
#
_entry.id   AF-A0A2C8F9U1-F1
#
_cell.length_a   1.000
_cell.length_b   1.000
_cell.length_c   1.000
_cell.angle_alpha   90.00
_cell.angle_beta   90.00
_cell.angle_gamma   90.00
#
_symmetry.space_group_name_H-M   'P 1'
#
loop_
_entity.id
_entity.type
_entity.pdbx_description
1 polymer ?
#
loop_
_entity_poly.entity_id
_entity_poly.type
_entity_poly.pdbx_seq_one_letter_code
_entity_poly.pdbx_strand_id
1 'polypeptide(L)'
;MTSQIKTVLLLGLLTGLLMLLGGAMGGRVGLMFAFGFAMLMNVGSYWYSDKIVLKMYKAQELSPGDAPHIHRVVEEMSRNAGIPKPRLYLIPQDSPNAFATGRNPENAVVAVTRGIVNILDPDELKGVLAHELGHIVNRDILIQTVAAVLAGAIVFIANMLQWTTIFGFGNNDEEGGGSPIAALAMAFLAPVAAGLIQMAISRSREYLADDAGARLSGIRCILPVPLASSMQPRSSCPSRAVRPRRTCSLSLRSAGRGQQHSSPRTRQSKSESPVFGPWRKEVDSPMWIRTTLIAVLALLVFSAPAAADHRRTPVVKAVDKVSPAVVNITVNKEVLAQGNSPFGDPFFDQFFKDFYGQRRQAQSLGSGVILDGEKALVLTNAHVVAGGGSIVVRLNDGREFEADLVGSDPDFDLAVLKLNKAQHLPEVEVGDSDDIYIGETVIAIGNPFGYSNTVTTGVVSALNRPMKTRNGAFGSFIQTDAAINPGNSGGPLLNIHGKLIGINTAIHAQAEGIGFAIPVNKAKYVISELLDTGHVSPIWLGLFGQDLNQATARYFDLDSLNGMLVAEAYADSPAARADIRPGDIVLAFNGRPVTGKDSYLTQLFNMTQQETVTLTVQRGDRKRELKLKPQALDKEKALELVRSRWGFELADRSRGAGAEVTLIVPNSPAGKLGLQPGDIIHQIGNRRLARGIDLLNAFLRSRMQKTVLMRVQRGRSLYHVRLTM
;
A
#
# COMPACT_ATOMS: atom_id res chain seq x y z
N MET A 1 15.19 -33.51 -12.49
CA MET A 1 14.49 -34.40 -11.53
C MET A 1 13.00 -34.18 -11.65
N THR A 2 12.21 -35.24 -11.81
CA THR A 2 10.74 -35.16 -11.85
C THR A 2 10.20 -34.71 -10.48
N SER A 3 9.01 -34.10 -10.46
CA SER A 3 8.34 -33.62 -9.24
C SER A 3 8.27 -34.70 -8.15
N GLN A 4 7.97 -35.95 -8.54
CA GLN A 4 7.91 -37.10 -7.64
C GLN A 4 9.22 -37.39 -6.91
N ILE A 5 10.37 -37.30 -7.59
CA ILE A 5 11.67 -37.55 -6.97
C ILE A 5 11.98 -36.45 -5.93
N LYS A 6 11.62 -35.20 -6.22
CA LYS A 6 11.78 -34.09 -5.27
C LYS A 6 10.91 -34.28 -4.02
N THR A 7 9.66 -34.69 -4.20
CA THR A 7 8.76 -34.98 -3.08
C THR A 7 9.27 -36.13 -2.21
N VAL A 8 9.71 -37.23 -2.82
CA VAL A 8 10.27 -38.38 -2.10
C VAL A 8 11.53 -37.99 -1.34
N LEU A 9 12.40 -37.17 -1.93
CA LEU A 9 13.61 -36.68 -1.27
C LEU A 9 13.26 -35.78 -0.07
N LEU A 10 12.28 -34.90 -0.22
CA LEU A 10 11.83 -33.98 0.83
C LEU A 10 11.18 -34.72 2.01
N LEU A 11 10.32 -35.72 1.72
CA LEU A 11 9.73 -36.60 2.73
C LEU A 11 10.79 -37.48 3.41
N GLY A 12 11.77 -37.96 2.65
CA GLY A 12 12.91 -38.71 3.18
C GLY A 12 13.75 -37.86 4.15
N LEU A 13 14.03 -36.61 3.78
CA LEU A 13 14.74 -35.65 4.63
C LEU A 13 13.95 -35.32 5.90
N LEU A 14 12.64 -35.08 5.79
CA LEU A 14 11.76 -34.87 6.95
C LEU A 14 11.79 -36.08 7.89
N THR A 15 11.67 -37.28 7.34
CA THR A 15 11.71 -38.53 8.12
C THR A 15 13.04 -38.72 8.83
N GLY A 16 14.15 -38.51 8.11
CA GLY A 16 15.49 -38.62 8.68
C GLY A 16 15.73 -37.62 9.81
N LEU A 17 15.25 -36.38 9.65
CA LEU A 17 15.30 -35.36 10.69
C LEU A 17 14.50 -35.76 11.94
N LEU A 18 13.25 -36.20 11.75
CA LEU A 18 12.39 -36.66 12.85
C LEU A 18 13.01 -37.86 13.58
N MET A 19 13.58 -38.82 12.85
CA MET A 19 14.22 -40.00 13.44
C MET A 19 15.49 -39.65 14.24
N LEU A 20 16.36 -38.80 13.70
CA LEU A 20 17.56 -38.31 14.40
C LEU A 20 17.19 -37.68 15.75
N LEU A 21 16.15 -36.85 15.74
CA LEU A 21 15.72 -36.12 16.93
C LEU A 21 14.94 -36.99 17.93
N GLY A 22 14.07 -37.89 17.44
CA GLY A 22 13.41 -38.88 18.28
C GLY A 22 14.42 -39.78 19.00
N GLY A 23 15.50 -40.15 18.30
CA GLY A 23 16.64 -40.85 18.89
C GLY A 23 17.36 -40.02 19.94
N ALA A 24 17.61 -38.73 19.67
CA ALA A 24 18.29 -37.83 20.61
C ALA A 24 17.47 -37.55 21.88
N MET A 25 16.14 -37.45 21.78
CA MET A 25 15.29 -37.10 22.92
C MET A 25 14.85 -38.31 23.78
N GLY A 26 14.73 -39.50 23.19
CA GLY A 26 14.15 -40.67 23.87
C GLY A 26 14.83 -42.00 23.56
N GLY A 27 16.05 -41.97 23.02
CA GLY A 27 16.80 -43.17 22.66
C GLY A 27 16.02 -44.07 21.70
N ARG A 28 16.06 -45.39 21.94
CA ARG A 28 15.39 -46.37 21.08
C ARG A 28 13.87 -46.22 21.07
N VAL A 29 13.27 -45.84 22.19
CA VAL A 29 11.82 -45.64 22.34
C VAL A 29 11.38 -44.39 21.57
N GLY A 30 12.08 -43.27 21.76
CA GLY A 30 11.83 -42.02 21.03
C GLY A 30 12.02 -42.17 19.52
N LEU A 31 12.99 -42.98 19.07
CA LEU A 31 13.18 -43.29 17.65
C LEU A 31 12.02 -44.10 17.07
N MET A 32 11.48 -45.08 17.81
CA MET A 32 10.29 -45.84 17.38
C MET A 32 9.04 -44.95 17.29
N PHE A 33 8.84 -44.05 18.26
CA PHE A 33 7.75 -43.08 18.22
C PHE A 33 7.89 -42.09 17.08
N ALA A 34 9.07 -41.51 16.87
CA ALA A 34 9.33 -40.58 15.79
C ALA A 34 9.19 -41.23 14.42
N PHE A 35 9.62 -42.49 14.27
CA PHE A 35 9.40 -43.26 13.05
C PHE A 35 7.91 -43.52 12.80
N GLY A 36 7.17 -43.98 13.81
CA GLY A 36 5.72 -44.20 13.69
C GLY A 36 4.94 -42.93 13.36
N PHE A 37 5.30 -41.82 14.01
CA PHE A 37 4.72 -40.50 13.77
C PHE A 37 5.08 -39.96 12.39
N ALA A 38 6.35 -40.04 11.98
CA ALA A 38 6.78 -39.62 10.64
C ALA A 38 6.10 -40.44 9.55
N MET A 39 5.96 -41.75 9.74
CA MET A 39 5.24 -42.63 8.81
C MET A 39 3.77 -42.23 8.73
N LEU A 40 3.09 -42.04 9.86
CA LEU A 40 1.69 -41.63 9.92
C LEU A 40 1.46 -40.24 9.31
N MET A 41 2.36 -39.29 9.55
CA MET A 41 2.30 -37.95 8.97
C MET A 41 2.59 -37.94 7.47
N ASN A 42 3.61 -38.68 7.00
CA ASN A 42 3.97 -38.70 5.58
C ASN A 42 2.93 -39.46 4.75
N VAL A 43 2.43 -40.59 5.25
CA VAL A 43 1.35 -41.36 4.63
C VAL A 43 0.05 -40.55 4.73
N GLY A 44 -0.35 -40.13 5.92
CA GLY A 44 -1.59 -39.41 6.17
C GLY A 44 -1.69 -38.09 5.38
N SER A 45 -0.64 -37.26 5.38
CA SER A 45 -0.63 -36.02 4.60
C SER A 45 -0.63 -36.26 3.10
N TYR A 46 0.03 -37.31 2.60
CA TYR A 46 0.03 -37.63 1.17
C TYR A 46 -1.36 -38.05 0.67
N TRP A 47 -2.09 -38.88 1.42
CA TRP A 47 -3.41 -39.39 1.00
C TRP A 47 -4.59 -38.47 1.36
N TYR A 48 -4.44 -37.60 2.36
CA TYR A 48 -5.54 -36.77 2.91
C TYR A 48 -5.24 -35.27 2.93
N SER A 49 -4.17 -34.79 2.28
CA SER A 49 -3.77 -33.37 2.26
C SER A 49 -4.90 -32.42 1.91
N ASP A 50 -5.63 -32.70 0.83
CA ASP A 50 -6.75 -31.88 0.38
C ASP A 50 -7.86 -31.81 1.43
N LYS A 51 -8.27 -32.96 1.99
CA LYS A 51 -9.35 -33.01 3.00
C LYS A 51 -8.98 -32.29 4.29
N ILE A 52 -7.73 -32.40 4.73
CA ILE A 52 -7.23 -31.72 5.93
C ILE A 52 -7.31 -30.21 5.74
N VAL A 53 -6.77 -29.71 4.61
CA VAL A 53 -6.77 -28.27 4.29
C VAL A 53 -8.21 -27.75 4.14
N LEU A 54 -9.07 -28.43 3.39
CA LEU A 54 -10.46 -27.99 3.18
C LEU A 54 -11.25 -27.93 4.48
N LYS A 55 -11.06 -28.90 5.39
CA LYS A 55 -11.74 -28.91 6.69
C LYS A 55 -11.24 -27.79 7.61
N MET A 56 -9.93 -27.50 7.59
CA MET A 56 -9.34 -26.38 8.34
C MET A 56 -9.97 -25.04 7.93
N TYR A 57 -10.22 -24.85 6.64
CA TYR A 57 -10.86 -23.65 6.09
C TYR A 57 -12.39 -23.67 6.13
N LYS A 58 -13.02 -24.75 6.64
CA LYS A 58 -14.48 -24.96 6.59
C LYS A 58 -15.05 -24.77 5.17
N ALA A 59 -14.28 -25.21 4.16
CA ALA A 59 -14.62 -25.03 2.76
C ALA A 59 -15.86 -25.84 2.38
N GLN A 60 -16.74 -25.26 1.57
CA GLN A 60 -17.95 -25.89 1.06
C GLN A 60 -17.77 -26.18 -0.43
N GLU A 61 -18.19 -27.35 -0.88
CA GLU A 61 -18.08 -27.69 -2.31
C GLU A 61 -18.99 -26.78 -3.12
N LEU A 62 -18.42 -26.15 -4.14
CA LEU A 62 -19.14 -25.24 -5.01
C LEU A 62 -19.86 -26.08 -6.06
N SER A 63 -21.19 -26.06 -6.02
CA SER A 63 -21.97 -26.80 -7.01
C SER A 63 -22.03 -26.03 -8.34
N PRO A 64 -22.15 -26.73 -9.49
CA PRO A 64 -22.31 -26.07 -10.79
C PRO A 64 -23.51 -25.11 -10.87
N GLY A 65 -24.52 -25.30 -10.01
CA GLY A 65 -25.70 -24.42 -9.92
C GLY A 65 -25.44 -23.12 -9.16
N ASP A 66 -24.52 -23.13 -8.18
CA ASP A 66 -24.24 -21.96 -7.33
C ASP A 66 -23.33 -20.94 -8.03
N ALA A 67 -22.39 -21.40 -8.86
CA ALA A 67 -21.45 -20.53 -9.57
C ALA A 67 -21.15 -21.04 -11.01
N PRO A 68 -22.12 -20.99 -11.93
CA PRO A 68 -21.98 -21.53 -13.27
C PRO A 68 -20.88 -20.84 -14.10
N HIS A 69 -20.50 -19.61 -13.76
CA HIS A 69 -19.40 -18.90 -14.40
C HIS A 69 -18.03 -19.53 -14.06
N ILE A 70 -17.74 -19.73 -12.78
CA ILE A 70 -16.46 -20.26 -12.31
C ILE A 70 -16.27 -21.69 -12.84
N HIS A 71 -17.32 -22.50 -12.79
CA HIS A 71 -17.28 -23.86 -13.34
C HIS A 71 -16.98 -23.89 -14.84
N ARG A 72 -17.52 -22.94 -15.64
CA ARG A 72 -17.23 -22.87 -17.08
C ARG A 72 -15.79 -22.47 -17.36
N VAL A 73 -15.30 -21.44 -16.67
CA VAL A 73 -13.93 -20.93 -16.83
C VAL A 73 -12.89 -22.02 -16.50
N VAL A 74 -13.06 -22.70 -15.36
CA VAL A 74 -12.14 -23.78 -14.96
C VAL A 74 -12.23 -24.95 -15.94
N GLU A 75 -13.43 -25.32 -16.41
CA GLU A 75 -13.59 -26.41 -17.37
C GLU A 75 -12.95 -26.12 -18.73
N GLU A 76 -13.07 -24.89 -19.23
CA GLU A 76 -12.39 -24.44 -20.44
C GLU A 76 -10.87 -24.54 -20.28
N MET A 77 -10.32 -24.02 -19.18
CA MET A 77 -8.88 -24.05 -18.92
C MET A 77 -8.35 -25.47 -18.70
N SER A 78 -9.07 -26.32 -17.97
CA SER A 78 -8.70 -27.73 -17.79
C SER A 78 -8.70 -28.48 -19.12
N ARG A 79 -9.68 -28.23 -20.00
CA ARG A 79 -9.73 -28.79 -21.35
C ARG A 79 -8.55 -28.33 -22.19
N ASN A 80 -8.20 -27.04 -22.14
CA ASN A 80 -7.04 -26.48 -22.84
C ASN A 80 -5.72 -27.07 -22.34
N ALA A 81 -5.63 -27.40 -21.06
CA ALA A 81 -4.44 -28.01 -20.47
C ALA A 81 -4.34 -29.54 -20.63
N GLY A 82 -5.41 -30.20 -21.08
CA GLY A 82 -5.48 -31.67 -21.14
C GLY A 82 -5.49 -32.34 -19.77
N ILE A 83 -6.02 -31.67 -18.73
CA ILE A 83 -6.17 -32.22 -17.37
C ILE A 83 -7.65 -32.43 -17.02
N PRO A 84 -7.98 -33.37 -16.13
CA PRO A 84 -9.34 -33.48 -15.60
C PRO A 84 -9.72 -32.20 -14.85
N LYS A 85 -11.00 -31.83 -14.91
CA LYS A 85 -11.54 -30.65 -14.21
C LYS A 85 -11.38 -30.85 -12.69
N PRO A 86 -10.65 -29.96 -11.97
CA PRO A 86 -10.52 -30.07 -10.53
C PRO A 86 -11.85 -29.76 -9.84
N ARG A 87 -12.02 -30.29 -8.63
CA ARG A 87 -13.18 -29.92 -7.79
C ARG A 87 -13.04 -28.50 -7.30
N LEU A 88 -14.16 -27.80 -7.15
CA LEU A 88 -14.19 -26.40 -6.74
C LEU A 88 -14.81 -26.25 -5.37
N TYR A 89 -14.18 -25.43 -4.52
CA TYR A 89 -14.66 -25.16 -3.17
C TYR A 89 -14.72 -23.66 -2.91
N LEU A 90 -15.74 -23.25 -2.15
CA LEU A 90 -15.89 -21.90 -1.62
C LEU A 90 -15.52 -21.89 -0.14
N ILE A 91 -14.57 -21.05 0.23
CA ILE A 91 -14.16 -20.82 1.61
C ILE A 91 -14.99 -19.65 2.16
N PRO A 92 -15.70 -19.81 3.29
CA PRO A 92 -16.61 -18.80 3.84
C PRO A 92 -15.89 -17.64 4.56
N GLN A 93 -14.78 -17.17 4.00
CA GLN A 93 -13.97 -16.06 4.49
C GLN A 93 -14.09 -14.85 3.55
N ASP A 94 -14.10 -13.65 4.12
CA ASP A 94 -14.26 -12.40 3.37
C ASP A 94 -12.90 -11.81 2.92
N SER A 95 -11.78 -12.36 3.39
CA SER A 95 -10.43 -12.06 2.88
C SER A 95 -10.24 -12.70 1.50
N PRO A 96 -9.81 -11.96 0.47
CA PRO A 96 -9.58 -12.52 -0.86
C PRO A 96 -8.38 -13.48 -0.84
N ASN A 97 -8.59 -14.73 -1.25
CA ASN A 97 -7.55 -15.72 -1.44
C ASN A 97 -8.03 -16.82 -2.40
N ALA A 98 -7.11 -17.48 -3.08
CA ALA A 98 -7.34 -18.70 -3.83
C ALA A 98 -6.12 -19.62 -3.66
N PHE A 99 -6.34 -20.93 -3.70
CA PHE A 99 -5.24 -21.89 -3.74
C PHE A 99 -5.65 -23.21 -4.39
N ALA A 100 -4.68 -23.89 -5.00
CA ALA A 100 -4.80 -25.27 -5.45
C ALA A 100 -4.19 -26.26 -4.43
N THR A 101 -4.83 -27.40 -4.23
CA THR A 101 -4.33 -28.50 -3.40
C THR A 101 -4.64 -29.87 -4.03
N GLY A 102 -3.97 -30.93 -3.59
CA GLY A 102 -4.15 -32.29 -4.10
C GLY A 102 -2.84 -32.97 -4.55
N ARG A 103 -2.89 -34.30 -4.61
CA ARG A 103 -1.71 -35.15 -4.87
C ARG A 103 -1.35 -35.30 -6.36
N ASN A 104 -2.31 -35.12 -7.25
CA ASN A 104 -2.18 -35.24 -8.69
C ASN A 104 -3.36 -34.52 -9.39
N PRO A 105 -3.29 -34.27 -10.70
CA PRO A 105 -4.38 -33.59 -11.43
C PRO A 105 -5.75 -34.25 -11.27
N GLU A 106 -5.81 -35.59 -11.16
CA GLU A 106 -7.06 -36.35 -11.00
C GLU A 106 -7.73 -36.14 -9.64
N ASN A 107 -6.96 -35.75 -8.61
CA ASN A 107 -7.46 -35.48 -7.26
C ASN A 107 -7.22 -34.01 -6.88
N ALA A 108 -7.07 -33.12 -7.86
CA ALA A 108 -6.83 -31.70 -7.63
C ALA A 108 -8.11 -30.98 -7.19
N VAL A 109 -7.92 -30.00 -6.32
CA VAL A 109 -8.95 -29.12 -5.80
C VAL A 109 -8.48 -27.69 -5.95
N VAL A 110 -9.36 -26.81 -6.40
CA VAL A 110 -9.15 -25.37 -6.37
C VAL A 110 -10.18 -24.77 -5.41
N ALA A 111 -9.70 -24.02 -4.42
CA ALA A 111 -10.54 -23.35 -3.45
C ALA A 111 -10.42 -21.83 -3.63
N VAL A 112 -11.55 -21.13 -3.61
CA VAL A 112 -11.62 -19.66 -3.66
C VAL A 112 -12.37 -19.15 -2.43
N THR A 113 -11.98 -18.01 -1.88
CA THR A 113 -12.73 -17.40 -0.78
C THR A 113 -13.95 -16.64 -1.26
N ARG A 114 -14.93 -16.43 -0.38
CA ARG A 114 -16.04 -15.51 -0.66
C ARG A 114 -15.55 -14.10 -0.95
N GLY A 115 -14.50 -13.68 -0.24
CA GLY A 115 -13.82 -12.40 -0.46
C GLY A 115 -13.36 -12.21 -1.90
N ILE A 116 -12.62 -13.17 -2.48
CA ILE A 116 -12.05 -13.00 -3.82
C ILE A 116 -13.11 -12.97 -4.91
N VAL A 117 -14.16 -13.78 -4.74
CA VAL A 117 -15.31 -13.83 -5.67
C VAL A 117 -16.12 -12.53 -5.64
N ASN A 118 -16.19 -11.84 -4.50
CA ASN A 118 -16.92 -10.58 -4.34
C ASN A 118 -16.12 -9.35 -4.76
N ILE A 119 -14.79 -9.43 -4.75
CA ILE A 119 -13.90 -8.29 -4.99
C ILE A 119 -13.45 -8.22 -6.45
N LEU A 120 -13.13 -9.35 -7.07
CA LEU A 120 -12.58 -9.40 -8.42
C LEU A 120 -13.67 -9.47 -9.49
N ASP A 121 -13.46 -8.75 -10.58
CA ASP A 121 -14.29 -8.89 -11.77
C ASP A 121 -14.05 -10.26 -12.45
N PRO A 122 -14.98 -10.76 -13.28
CA PRO A 122 -14.89 -12.11 -13.87
C PRO A 122 -13.59 -12.41 -14.63
N ASP A 123 -13.02 -11.41 -15.30
CA ASP A 123 -11.75 -11.54 -16.04
C ASP A 123 -10.52 -11.58 -15.12
N GLU A 124 -10.55 -10.82 -14.02
CA GLU A 124 -9.49 -10.84 -13.01
C GLU A 124 -9.51 -12.17 -12.23
N LEU A 125 -10.71 -12.65 -11.87
CA LEU A 125 -10.89 -13.95 -11.25
C LEU A 125 -10.44 -15.09 -12.17
N LYS A 126 -10.66 -14.96 -13.49
CA LYS A 126 -10.12 -15.90 -14.48
C LYS A 126 -8.59 -15.94 -14.44
N GLY A 127 -7.93 -14.80 -14.30
CA GLY A 127 -6.46 -14.72 -14.16
C GLY A 127 -5.96 -15.46 -12.92
N VAL A 128 -6.59 -15.23 -11.77
CA VAL A 128 -6.25 -15.92 -10.51
C VAL A 128 -6.47 -17.43 -10.63
N LEU A 129 -7.63 -17.86 -11.16
CA LEU A 129 -7.90 -19.28 -11.38
C LEU A 129 -6.92 -19.92 -12.37
N ALA A 130 -6.46 -19.18 -13.37
CA ALA A 130 -5.47 -19.66 -14.31
C ALA A 130 -4.09 -19.89 -13.66
N HIS A 131 -3.67 -18.98 -12.77
CA HIS A 131 -2.47 -19.15 -11.95
C HIS A 131 -2.56 -20.42 -11.09
N GLU A 132 -3.68 -20.62 -10.38
CA GLU A 132 -3.91 -21.82 -9.55
C GLU A 132 -3.93 -23.12 -10.37
N LEU A 133 -4.53 -23.08 -11.57
CA LEU A 133 -4.48 -24.21 -12.50
C LEU A 133 -3.06 -24.45 -13.03
N GLY A 134 -2.22 -23.42 -13.12
CA GLY A 134 -0.81 -23.52 -13.47
C GLY A 134 -0.04 -24.47 -12.54
N HIS A 135 -0.26 -24.36 -11.23
CA HIS A 135 0.31 -25.29 -10.24
C HIS A 135 -0.18 -26.74 -10.44
N ILE A 136 -1.45 -26.94 -10.83
CA ILE A 136 -1.98 -28.29 -11.14
C ILE A 136 -1.28 -28.88 -12.37
N VAL A 137 -1.15 -28.09 -13.43
CA VAL A 137 -0.54 -28.50 -14.71
C VAL A 137 0.94 -28.83 -14.52
N ASN A 138 1.65 -28.02 -13.74
CA ASN A 138 3.08 -28.21 -13.45
C ASN A 138 3.35 -29.33 -12.44
N ARG A 139 2.30 -29.92 -11.84
CA ARG A 139 2.33 -31.06 -10.91
C ARG A 139 3.20 -30.79 -9.67
N ASP A 140 3.16 -29.58 -9.12
CA ASP A 140 4.01 -29.12 -8.02
C ASP A 140 3.26 -28.75 -6.73
N ILE A 141 1.93 -28.87 -6.73
CA ILE A 141 1.06 -28.71 -5.56
C ILE A 141 1.47 -29.59 -4.36
N LEU A 142 1.78 -30.85 -4.63
CA LEU A 142 2.20 -31.78 -3.58
C LEU A 142 3.55 -31.37 -2.99
N ILE A 143 4.47 -30.84 -3.81
CA ILE A 143 5.77 -30.35 -3.34
C ILE A 143 5.57 -29.14 -2.42
N GLN A 144 4.70 -28.19 -2.81
CA GLN A 144 4.36 -27.03 -1.97
C GLN A 144 3.78 -27.47 -0.62
N THR A 145 2.85 -28.43 -0.65
CA THR A 145 2.19 -28.94 0.57
C THR A 145 3.20 -29.64 1.49
N VAL A 146 4.05 -30.51 0.95
CA VAL A 146 5.07 -31.22 1.74
C VAL A 146 6.14 -30.26 2.25
N ALA A 147 6.56 -29.27 1.46
CA ALA A 147 7.53 -28.26 1.89
C ALA A 147 7.00 -27.37 3.01
N ALA A 148 5.72 -26.97 2.94
CA ALA A 148 5.06 -26.23 4.01
C ALA A 148 4.96 -27.06 5.30
N VAL A 149 4.63 -28.34 5.19
CA VAL A 149 4.61 -29.27 6.34
C VAL A 149 6.00 -29.46 6.95
N LEU A 150 7.04 -29.61 6.12
CA LEU A 150 8.43 -29.70 6.59
C LEU A 150 8.87 -28.41 7.31
N ALA A 151 8.59 -27.24 6.74
CA ALA A 151 8.88 -25.96 7.39
C ALA A 151 8.13 -25.81 8.73
N GLY A 152 6.84 -26.15 8.76
CA GLY A 152 6.03 -26.15 9.97
C GLY A 152 6.54 -27.13 11.03
N ALA A 153 6.99 -28.32 10.63
CA ALA A 153 7.59 -29.29 11.54
C ALA A 153 8.90 -28.77 12.14
N ILE A 154 9.77 -28.15 11.34
CA ILE A 154 11.03 -27.54 11.82
C ILE A 154 10.74 -26.45 12.86
N VAL A 155 9.76 -25.57 12.58
CA VAL A 155 9.37 -24.49 13.50
C VAL A 155 8.73 -25.06 14.78
N PHE A 156 7.81 -26.01 14.65
CA PHE A 156 7.16 -26.67 15.80
C PHE A 156 8.19 -27.32 16.73
N ILE A 157 9.18 -28.00 16.16
CA ILE A 157 10.25 -28.67 16.92
C ILE A 157 11.19 -27.66 17.56
N ALA A 158 11.58 -26.61 16.84
CA ALA A 158 12.41 -25.54 17.41
C ALA A 158 11.72 -24.90 18.62
N ASN A 159 10.42 -24.65 18.51
CA ASN A 159 9.60 -24.17 19.62
C ASN A 159 9.58 -25.20 20.76
N MET A 160 9.35 -26.49 20.48
CA MET A 160 9.33 -27.52 21.51
C MET A 160 10.67 -27.64 22.26
N LEU A 161 11.80 -27.61 21.55
CA LEU A 161 13.15 -27.65 22.14
C LEU A 161 13.43 -26.42 23.02
N GLN A 162 12.94 -25.24 22.60
CA GLN A 162 12.98 -24.03 23.41
C GLN A 162 12.18 -24.21 24.71
N TRP A 163 11.00 -24.82 24.67
CA TRP A 163 10.21 -25.10 25.88
C TRP A 163 10.87 -26.15 26.79
N THR A 164 11.46 -27.22 26.25
CA THR A 164 12.14 -28.23 27.08
C THR A 164 13.39 -27.70 27.77
N THR A 165 14.10 -26.75 27.14
CA THR A 165 15.31 -26.12 27.71
C THR A 165 14.98 -25.01 28.72
N ILE A 166 13.84 -24.32 28.55
CA ILE A 166 13.36 -23.30 29.50
C ILE A 166 12.68 -23.91 30.73
N PHE A 167 11.94 -25.02 30.57
CA PHE A 167 11.12 -25.60 31.63
C PHE A 167 11.70 -26.87 32.28
N GLY A 168 12.87 -27.35 31.83
CA GLY A 168 13.66 -28.35 32.55
C GLY A 168 12.89 -29.63 32.90
N PHE A 169 12.24 -30.27 31.92
CA PHE A 169 11.68 -31.60 32.11
C PHE A 169 12.74 -32.66 31.79
N GLY A 170 13.69 -32.83 32.71
CA GLY A 170 14.68 -33.90 32.69
C GLY A 170 15.18 -34.13 34.11
N ASN A 171 14.97 -35.34 34.63
CA ASN A 171 15.51 -35.78 35.92
C ASN A 171 17.01 -35.51 35.97
N ASN A 172 17.48 -35.04 37.13
CA ASN A 172 18.88 -35.11 37.49
C ASN A 172 19.31 -36.57 37.41
N ASP A 173 20.04 -36.94 36.36
CA ASP A 173 21.26 -37.74 36.42
C ASP A 173 21.74 -38.01 34.98
N GLU A 174 23.06 -37.94 34.82
CA GLU A 174 23.88 -38.27 33.65
C GLU A 174 24.19 -37.16 32.60
N GLU A 175 25.50 -36.94 32.47
CA GLU A 175 26.26 -36.06 31.59
C GLU A 175 25.72 -35.99 30.14
N GLY A 176 24.97 -34.93 29.85
CA GLY A 176 24.54 -34.63 28.48
C GLY A 176 23.78 -33.32 28.30
N GLY A 177 23.91 -32.37 29.24
CA GLY A 177 23.15 -31.12 29.24
C GLY A 177 23.48 -30.24 28.03
N GLY A 178 22.57 -30.17 27.06
CA GLY A 178 22.69 -29.27 25.91
C GLY A 178 22.88 -27.83 26.37
N SER A 179 23.95 -27.19 25.88
CA SER A 179 24.29 -25.82 26.25
C SER A 179 23.12 -24.86 25.97
N PRO A 180 22.74 -23.97 26.90
CA PRO A 180 21.74 -22.91 26.66
C PRO A 180 22.05 -22.08 25.40
N ILE A 181 23.34 -21.99 25.03
CA ILE A 181 23.81 -21.32 23.83
C ILE A 181 23.40 -22.08 22.57
N ALA A 182 23.44 -23.41 22.59
CA ALA A 182 22.98 -24.24 21.47
C ALA A 182 21.46 -24.13 21.28
N ALA A 183 20.69 -24.04 22.37
CA ALA A 183 19.25 -23.81 22.32
C ALA A 183 18.90 -22.45 21.71
N LEU A 184 19.62 -21.39 22.12
CA LEU A 184 19.46 -20.04 21.58
C LEU A 184 19.85 -19.97 20.09
N ALA A 185 20.95 -20.62 19.70
CA ALA A 185 21.39 -20.71 18.32
C ALA A 185 20.37 -21.44 17.44
N MET A 186 19.78 -22.54 17.92
CA MET A 186 18.73 -23.26 17.20
C MET A 186 17.43 -22.46 17.08
N ALA A 187 17.05 -21.70 18.11
CA ALA A 187 15.88 -20.82 18.08
C ALA A 187 16.00 -19.73 16.99
N PHE A 188 17.21 -19.30 16.67
CA PHE A 188 17.47 -18.34 15.60
C PHE A 188 17.66 -19.02 14.23
N LEU A 189 18.42 -20.12 14.18
CA LEU A 189 18.77 -20.78 12.93
C LEU A 189 17.60 -21.57 12.33
N ALA A 190 16.70 -22.13 13.14
CA ALA A 190 15.61 -22.95 12.64
C ALA A 190 14.55 -22.15 11.83
N PRO A 191 14.07 -20.97 12.27
CA PRO A 191 13.19 -20.12 11.47
C PRO A 191 13.86 -19.62 10.19
N VAL A 192 15.15 -19.27 10.27
CA VAL A 192 15.93 -18.82 9.09
C VAL A 192 16.08 -19.97 8.09
N ALA A 193 16.42 -21.17 8.54
CA ALA A 193 16.53 -22.35 7.70
C ALA A 193 15.17 -22.73 7.07
N ALA A 194 14.08 -22.70 7.86
CA ALA A 194 12.73 -22.92 7.36
C ALA A 194 12.34 -21.89 6.29
N GLY A 195 12.62 -20.61 6.53
CA GLY A 195 12.40 -19.52 5.57
C GLY A 195 13.21 -19.69 4.28
N LEU A 196 14.49 -20.05 4.38
CA LEU A 196 15.36 -20.30 3.23
C LEU A 196 14.87 -21.49 2.39
N ILE A 197 14.45 -22.58 3.03
CA ILE A 197 13.86 -23.74 2.37
C ILE A 197 12.56 -23.33 1.65
N GLN A 198 11.69 -22.57 2.30
CA GLN A 198 10.43 -22.11 1.72
C GLN A 198 10.64 -21.17 0.52
N MET A 199 11.58 -20.23 0.61
CA MET A 199 11.92 -19.28 -0.46
C MET A 199 12.57 -19.96 -1.67
N ALA A 200 13.52 -20.88 -1.44
CA ALA A 200 14.21 -21.60 -2.51
C ALA A 200 13.25 -22.49 -3.32
N ILE A 201 12.19 -22.96 -2.68
CA ILE A 201 11.20 -23.86 -3.25
C ILE A 201 10.13 -23.02 -4.00
N SER A 202 9.70 -21.85 -3.48
CA SER A 202 8.60 -21.03 -4.04
C SER A 202 8.93 -20.25 -5.33
N ARG A 203 9.97 -19.41 -5.39
CA ARG A 203 10.11 -18.41 -6.49
C ARG A 203 10.10 -19.00 -7.90
N SER A 204 10.86 -20.06 -8.14
CA SER A 204 10.96 -20.66 -9.48
C SER A 204 9.64 -21.27 -9.97
N ARG A 205 8.71 -21.60 -9.08
CA ARG A 205 7.41 -22.20 -9.41
C ARG A 205 6.35 -21.18 -9.70
N GLU A 206 6.32 -20.08 -8.96
CA GLU A 206 5.37 -18.99 -9.24
C GLU A 206 5.54 -18.49 -10.68
N TYR A 207 6.79 -18.35 -11.16
CA TYR A 207 7.05 -18.02 -12.57
C TYR A 207 6.51 -19.06 -13.57
N LEU A 208 6.58 -20.35 -13.24
CA LEU A 208 6.07 -21.42 -14.11
C LEU A 208 4.53 -21.48 -14.08
N ALA A 209 3.92 -21.19 -12.93
CA ALA A 209 2.48 -21.08 -12.78
C ALA A 209 1.94 -19.86 -13.52
N ASP A 210 2.65 -18.73 -13.50
CA ASP A 210 2.31 -17.54 -14.27
C ASP A 210 2.39 -17.77 -15.79
N ASP A 211 3.47 -18.40 -16.28
CA ASP A 211 3.59 -18.76 -17.70
C ASP A 211 2.50 -19.76 -18.13
N ALA A 212 2.23 -20.78 -17.31
CA ALA A 212 1.14 -21.72 -17.58
C ALA A 212 -0.23 -21.01 -17.57
N GLY A 213 -0.52 -20.20 -16.55
CA GLY A 213 -1.77 -19.45 -16.41
C GLY A 213 -2.02 -18.48 -17.57
N ALA A 214 -0.97 -17.81 -18.07
CA ALA A 214 -1.06 -16.95 -19.25
C ALA A 214 -1.41 -17.74 -20.53
N ARG A 215 -0.88 -18.96 -20.69
CA ARG A 215 -1.22 -19.84 -21.82
C ARG A 215 -2.64 -20.38 -21.72
N LEU A 216 -3.09 -20.74 -20.51
CA LEU A 216 -4.39 -21.36 -20.26
C LEU A 216 -5.56 -20.40 -20.37
N SER A 217 -5.40 -19.17 -19.87
CA SER A 217 -6.47 -18.15 -19.87
C SER A 217 -6.72 -17.53 -21.25
N GLY A 218 -5.80 -17.71 -22.20
CA GLY A 218 -5.80 -17.03 -23.51
C GLY A 218 -5.49 -15.54 -23.42
N ILE A 219 -5.27 -15.02 -22.21
CA ILE A 219 -4.86 -13.66 -21.94
C ILE A 219 -3.35 -13.64 -22.05
N ARG A 220 -2.80 -13.18 -23.18
CA ARG A 220 -1.40 -12.72 -23.21
C ARG A 220 -1.33 -11.42 -22.43
N CYS A 221 -1.30 -11.53 -21.11
CA CYS A 221 -1.14 -10.36 -20.25
C CYS A 221 0.30 -9.86 -20.32
N ILE A 222 0.35 -8.53 -20.36
CA ILE A 222 1.53 -7.69 -20.22
C ILE A 222 2.20 -8.03 -18.89
N LEU A 223 3.41 -8.59 -18.95
CA LEU A 223 4.35 -8.58 -17.83
C LEU A 223 5.68 -8.05 -18.37
N PRO A 224 6.22 -6.97 -17.78
CA PRO A 224 7.59 -6.57 -18.04
C PRO A 224 8.50 -7.43 -17.17
N VAL A 225 9.28 -8.33 -17.78
CA VAL A 225 10.49 -8.85 -17.13
C VAL A 225 11.66 -8.71 -18.09
N PRO A 226 12.72 -7.98 -17.69
CA PRO A 226 13.98 -7.96 -18.41
C PRO A 226 14.79 -9.17 -17.96
N LEU A 227 14.82 -10.25 -18.77
CA LEU A 227 15.88 -11.28 -18.82
C LEU A 227 15.38 -12.44 -19.71
N ALA A 228 15.30 -12.20 -21.02
CA ALA A 228 15.13 -13.25 -22.02
C ALA A 228 16.01 -12.93 -23.23
N SER A 229 17.33 -12.89 -23.03
CA SER A 229 18.31 -12.63 -24.09
C SER A 229 18.56 -13.82 -25.02
N SER A 230 17.72 -14.86 -25.05
CA SER A 230 18.05 -16.09 -25.79
C SER A 230 16.90 -16.84 -26.47
N MET A 231 15.70 -16.29 -26.61
CA MET A 231 14.67 -16.90 -27.46
C MET A 231 14.14 -15.92 -28.50
N GLN A 232 14.40 -16.24 -29.77
CA GLN A 232 13.95 -15.48 -30.94
C GLN A 232 12.43 -15.30 -30.92
N PRO A 233 11.90 -14.09 -31.16
CA PRO A 233 10.48 -13.88 -31.31
C PRO A 233 10.03 -14.37 -32.70
N ARG A 234 9.26 -15.46 -32.75
CA ARG A 234 8.47 -15.81 -33.93
C ARG A 234 7.10 -15.10 -33.87
N SER A 235 6.85 -14.35 -34.95
CA SER A 235 5.57 -13.81 -35.46
C SER A 235 4.78 -12.81 -34.61
N SER A 236 4.95 -11.54 -34.97
CA SER A 236 3.96 -10.46 -35.16
C SER A 236 2.51 -10.66 -34.70
N CYS A 237 2.02 -9.73 -33.87
CA CYS A 237 0.58 -9.48 -33.63
C CYS A 237 0.23 -8.05 -34.08
N PRO A 238 -0.94 -7.80 -34.70
CA PRO A 238 -1.33 -6.48 -35.22
C PRO A 238 -1.94 -5.59 -34.13
N SER A 239 -1.49 -4.35 -34.05
CA SER A 239 -2.05 -3.31 -33.18
C SER A 239 -3.38 -2.80 -33.74
N ARG A 240 -4.50 -3.03 -33.04
CA ARG A 240 -5.76 -2.32 -33.29
C ARG A 240 -5.75 -0.99 -32.54
N ALA A 241 -5.11 0.02 -33.13
CA ALA A 241 -5.13 1.39 -32.63
C ALA A 241 -6.49 2.04 -32.93
N VAL A 242 -7.17 2.50 -31.88
CA VAL A 242 -8.32 3.41 -31.96
C VAL A 242 -7.79 4.76 -32.46
N ARG A 243 -8.19 5.17 -33.69
CA ARG A 243 -7.83 6.47 -34.28
C ARG A 243 -8.77 7.58 -33.77
N PRO A 244 -8.27 8.78 -33.41
CA PRO A 244 -9.12 9.94 -33.20
C PRO A 244 -9.52 10.57 -34.55
N ARG A 245 -10.75 11.13 -34.58
CA ARG A 245 -11.38 11.77 -35.75
C ARG A 245 -10.67 13.07 -36.14
N ARG A 246 -10.66 13.32 -37.47
CA ARG A 246 -10.01 14.41 -38.20
C ARG A 246 -10.57 15.79 -37.86
N THR A 247 -9.66 16.77 -37.81
CA THR A 247 -9.92 18.22 -37.86
C THR A 247 -10.36 18.67 -39.25
N CYS A 248 -11.30 19.62 -39.28
CA CYS A 248 -11.75 20.35 -40.46
C CYS A 248 -10.63 21.24 -41.03
N SER A 249 -10.51 21.29 -42.36
CA SER A 249 -9.75 22.31 -43.08
C SER A 249 -10.74 23.27 -43.73
N LEU A 250 -10.55 24.58 -43.48
CA LEU A 250 -11.22 25.66 -44.19
C LEU A 250 -10.23 26.22 -45.21
N SER A 251 -10.62 26.20 -46.49
CA SER A 251 -9.90 26.81 -47.60
C SER A 251 -10.11 28.32 -47.65
N LEU A 252 -9.09 29.08 -48.05
CA LEU A 252 -9.24 30.36 -48.76
C LEU A 252 -7.99 30.64 -49.64
N ARG A 253 -8.23 30.61 -50.97
CA ARG A 253 -7.74 31.47 -52.10
C ARG A 253 -6.54 32.41 -51.84
N SER A 254 -5.60 32.73 -52.75
CA SER A 254 -5.57 32.76 -54.24
C SER A 254 -4.16 33.11 -54.76
N ALA A 255 -3.87 32.71 -56.02
CA ALA A 255 -3.03 33.37 -57.06
C ALA A 255 -1.52 33.64 -56.75
N GLY A 256 -0.56 33.43 -57.65
CA GLY A 256 -0.53 32.94 -59.02
C GLY A 256 0.89 33.06 -59.61
N ARG A 257 1.20 32.16 -60.56
CA ARG A 257 2.20 32.19 -61.66
C ARG A 257 3.72 32.18 -61.39
N GLY A 258 4.37 31.30 -62.18
CA GLY A 258 5.80 31.22 -62.48
C GLY A 258 6.31 29.77 -62.39
N GLN A 259 5.98 28.85 -63.31
CA GLN A 259 6.82 28.45 -64.47
C GLN A 259 8.32 28.41 -64.11
N GLN A 260 9.07 27.30 -64.14
CA GLN A 260 9.19 26.25 -65.16
C GLN A 260 9.80 24.94 -64.59
N HIS A 261 9.30 23.82 -65.13
CA HIS A 261 9.94 22.55 -65.48
C HIS A 261 11.21 22.08 -64.74
N SER A 262 11.15 21.05 -63.89
CA SER A 262 11.03 19.60 -64.17
C SER A 262 12.26 18.94 -64.80
N SER A 263 12.99 18.13 -64.03
CA SER A 263 14.01 17.19 -64.49
C SER A 263 13.65 15.76 -64.06
N PRO A 264 13.63 14.77 -64.98
CA PRO A 264 13.44 13.36 -64.65
C PRO A 264 14.77 12.59 -64.53
N ARG A 265 14.65 11.39 -63.95
CA ARG A 265 15.67 10.33 -63.80
C ARG A 265 16.33 9.94 -65.14
N THR A 266 17.61 9.54 -65.13
CA THR A 266 18.10 8.14 -65.32
C THR A 266 19.58 8.05 -65.78
N ARG A 267 20.27 7.05 -65.21
CA ARG A 267 21.38 6.17 -65.66
C ARG A 267 22.56 6.67 -66.54
N GLN A 268 23.74 6.32 -66.02
CA GLN A 268 24.94 5.75 -66.65
C GLN A 268 25.66 6.50 -67.79
N SER A 269 26.89 6.94 -67.53
CA SER A 269 27.99 6.81 -68.50
C SER A 269 29.33 6.59 -67.79
N LYS A 270 30.18 5.79 -68.45
CA LYS A 270 31.55 5.44 -68.07
C LYS A 270 32.53 6.52 -68.55
N SER A 271 33.68 6.54 -67.87
CA SER A 271 35.02 6.96 -68.29
C SER A 271 35.22 8.37 -68.83
N GLU A 272 35.99 9.17 -68.09
CA GLU A 272 37.30 9.68 -68.55
C GLU A 272 38.06 10.28 -67.37
N SER A 273 39.33 9.89 -67.24
CA SER A 273 40.28 10.41 -66.27
C SER A 273 41.01 11.63 -66.85
N PRO A 274 41.20 12.72 -66.08
CA PRO A 274 42.33 13.61 -66.29
C PRO A 274 43.41 13.33 -65.25
N VAL A 275 44.59 13.04 -65.76
CA VAL A 275 45.86 13.03 -65.03
C VAL A 275 46.13 14.44 -64.49
N PHE A 276 46.26 14.59 -63.18
CA PHE A 276 46.95 15.72 -62.55
C PHE A 276 47.90 15.18 -61.47
N GLY A 277 49.16 15.63 -61.56
CA GLY A 277 50.34 15.05 -60.93
C GLY A 277 50.44 15.17 -59.39
N PRO A 278 51.49 14.56 -58.81
CA PRO A 278 51.61 14.40 -57.37
C PRO A 278 52.16 15.67 -56.72
N TRP A 279 51.30 16.42 -56.05
CA TRP A 279 51.72 17.36 -55.01
C TRP A 279 51.33 16.80 -53.64
N ARG A 280 52.03 15.76 -53.20
CA ARG A 280 52.18 15.51 -51.75
C ARG A 280 53.30 16.43 -51.28
N LYS A 281 52.93 17.60 -50.77
CA LYS A 281 53.78 18.22 -49.75
C LYS A 281 53.62 17.36 -48.50
N GLU A 282 54.61 16.51 -48.24
CA GLU A 282 54.84 15.99 -46.89
C GLU A 282 55.03 17.20 -45.99
N VAL A 283 53.99 17.53 -45.22
CA VAL A 283 54.15 18.40 -44.08
C VAL A 283 54.85 17.53 -43.04
N ASP A 284 56.18 17.64 -42.99
CA ASP A 284 56.99 17.13 -41.90
C ASP A 284 56.57 17.84 -40.62
N SER A 285 55.50 17.33 -40.01
CA SER A 285 55.10 17.68 -38.66
C SER A 285 56.30 17.37 -37.76
N PRO A 286 56.92 18.36 -37.10
CA PRO A 286 58.13 18.14 -36.34
C PRO A 286 57.93 17.05 -35.28
N MET A 287 58.96 16.26 -35.03
CA MET A 287 58.90 15.02 -34.23
C MET A 287 58.22 15.21 -32.87
N TRP A 288 58.34 16.41 -32.27
CA TRP A 288 57.68 16.78 -31.02
C TRP A 288 56.15 16.80 -31.12
N ILE A 289 55.55 17.15 -32.26
CA ILE A 289 54.09 17.13 -32.44
C ILE A 289 53.58 15.69 -32.46
N ARG A 290 54.30 14.78 -33.14
CA ARG A 290 53.94 13.35 -33.18
C ARG A 290 54.10 12.70 -31.82
N THR A 291 55.19 12.97 -31.09
CA THR A 291 55.37 12.43 -29.73
C THR A 291 54.40 13.03 -28.73
N THR A 292 54.05 14.32 -28.84
CA THR A 292 53.03 14.96 -27.99
C THR A 292 51.64 14.40 -28.28
N LEU A 293 51.28 14.19 -29.56
CA LEU A 293 50.00 13.58 -29.92
C LEU A 293 49.92 12.14 -29.41
N ILE A 294 50.99 11.35 -29.55
CA ILE A 294 51.05 9.97 -29.05
C ILE A 294 51.02 9.95 -27.52
N ALA A 295 51.69 10.87 -26.84
CA ALA A 295 51.65 10.99 -25.38
C ALA A 295 50.25 11.40 -24.89
N VAL A 296 49.58 12.34 -25.56
CA VAL A 296 48.19 12.73 -25.26
C VAL A 296 47.22 11.60 -25.55
N LEU A 297 47.40 10.86 -26.66
CA LEU A 297 46.60 9.67 -26.96
C LEU A 297 46.84 8.57 -25.92
N ALA A 298 48.09 8.37 -25.49
CA ALA A 298 48.45 7.41 -24.45
C ALA A 298 47.86 7.81 -23.09
N LEU A 299 47.89 9.10 -22.73
CA LEU A 299 47.22 9.63 -21.53
C LEU A 299 45.69 9.46 -21.60
N LEU A 300 45.08 9.61 -22.78
CA LEU A 300 43.65 9.38 -22.99
C LEU A 300 43.28 7.90 -22.94
N VAL A 301 44.17 6.98 -23.37
CA VAL A 301 43.98 5.53 -23.30
C VAL A 301 44.23 4.98 -21.88
N PHE A 302 45.13 5.59 -21.11
CA PHE A 302 45.35 5.27 -19.68
C PHE A 302 44.34 5.93 -18.73
N SER A 303 43.52 6.86 -19.23
CA SER A 303 42.34 7.41 -18.53
C SER A 303 41.09 6.56 -18.77
N ALA A 304 41.24 5.23 -18.89
CA ALA A 304 40.09 4.36 -18.81
C ALA A 304 39.47 4.54 -17.41
N PRO A 305 38.17 4.89 -17.29
CA PRO A 305 37.55 4.98 -15.98
C PRO A 305 37.75 3.64 -15.29
N ALA A 306 38.34 3.67 -14.09
CA ALA A 306 38.47 2.50 -13.23
C ALA A 306 37.13 1.76 -13.28
N ALA A 307 37.16 0.48 -13.69
CA ALA A 307 35.97 -0.33 -13.93
C ALA A 307 34.96 -0.07 -12.79
N ALA A 308 33.90 0.66 -13.09
CA ALA A 308 32.93 1.06 -12.08
C ALA A 308 32.45 -0.22 -11.40
N ASP A 309 32.51 -0.30 -10.06
CA ASP A 309 32.03 -1.49 -9.35
C ASP A 309 30.55 -1.66 -9.70
N HIS A 310 30.28 -2.56 -10.66
CA HIS A 310 28.95 -2.78 -11.21
C HIS A 310 27.95 -3.25 -10.14
N ARG A 311 28.44 -3.64 -8.96
CA ARG A 311 27.62 -3.97 -7.78
C ARG A 311 27.06 -2.73 -7.08
N ARG A 312 27.71 -1.56 -7.16
CA ARG A 312 27.20 -0.29 -6.60
C ARG A 312 26.26 0.41 -7.57
N THR A 313 25.07 -0.16 -7.73
CA THR A 313 23.98 0.40 -8.54
C THR A 313 23.49 1.75 -7.97
N PRO A 314 22.75 2.57 -8.73
CA PRO A 314 22.11 3.78 -8.19
C PRO A 314 21.25 3.50 -6.95
N VAL A 315 20.57 2.35 -6.92
CA VAL A 315 19.81 1.89 -5.75
C VAL A 315 20.71 1.74 -4.52
N VAL A 316 21.84 1.04 -4.65
CA VAL A 316 22.79 0.86 -3.54
C VAL A 316 23.30 2.21 -3.04
N LYS A 317 23.62 3.14 -3.96
CA LYS A 317 24.08 4.49 -3.59
C LYS A 317 23.00 5.28 -2.85
N ALA A 318 21.74 5.20 -3.29
CA ALA A 318 20.61 5.85 -2.63
C ALA A 318 20.36 5.28 -1.23
N VAL A 319 20.42 3.94 -1.08
CA VAL A 319 20.27 3.26 0.21
C VAL A 319 21.40 3.63 1.16
N ASP A 320 22.66 3.57 0.73
CA ASP A 320 23.82 3.95 1.55
C ASP A 320 23.70 5.42 2.03
N LYS A 321 23.25 6.32 1.14
CA LYS A 321 23.07 7.74 1.45
C LYS A 321 21.97 7.98 2.50
N VAL A 322 20.83 7.28 2.41
CA VAL A 322 19.62 7.62 3.18
C VAL A 322 19.39 6.73 4.40
N SER A 323 19.90 5.50 4.43
CA SER A 323 19.67 4.57 5.54
C SER A 323 19.96 5.14 6.94
N PRO A 324 21.01 5.97 7.15
CA PRO A 324 21.24 6.63 8.44
C PRO A 324 20.10 7.53 8.93
N ALA A 325 19.37 8.17 8.02
CA ALA A 325 18.24 9.05 8.35
C ALA A 325 16.93 8.29 8.61
N VAL A 326 16.88 6.97 8.38
CA VAL A 326 15.68 6.15 8.58
C VAL A 326 15.69 5.53 9.97
N VAL A 327 14.64 5.80 10.74
CA VAL A 327 14.55 5.45 12.15
C VAL A 327 13.45 4.44 12.41
N ASN A 328 13.61 3.66 13.49
CA ASN A 328 12.54 2.88 14.08
C ASN A 328 11.78 3.74 15.09
N ILE A 329 10.47 3.57 15.15
CA ILE A 329 9.59 4.25 16.10
C ILE A 329 8.86 3.20 16.92
N THR A 330 8.98 3.29 18.23
CA THR A 330 8.28 2.46 19.20
C THR A 330 7.41 3.34 20.09
N VAL A 331 6.13 3.00 20.21
CA VAL A 331 5.18 3.70 21.09
C VAL A 331 4.71 2.75 22.18
N ASN A 332 5.05 3.06 23.43
CA ASN A 332 4.69 2.25 24.57
C ASN A 332 3.38 2.75 25.19
N LYS A 333 2.32 1.93 25.13
CA LYS A 333 1.03 2.23 25.78
C LYS A 333 0.86 1.47 27.09
N GLU A 334 0.51 2.18 28.15
CA GLU A 334 -0.14 1.61 29.31
C GLU A 334 -1.63 1.44 29.00
N VAL A 335 -2.09 0.21 28.72
CA VAL A 335 -3.50 -0.04 28.38
C VAL A 335 -4.22 -0.73 29.54
N LEU A 336 -5.21 -0.04 30.12
CA LEU A 336 -6.34 -0.68 30.80
C LEU A 336 -7.18 -1.39 29.73
N ALA A 337 -7.34 -2.70 29.89
CA ALA A 337 -7.86 -3.62 28.88
C ALA A 337 -9.21 -3.16 28.26
N GLN A 338 -9.17 -2.71 27.01
CA GLN A 338 -10.31 -2.81 26.09
C GLN A 338 -9.80 -3.26 24.72
N GLY A 339 -10.25 -4.45 24.32
CA GLY A 339 -9.84 -5.11 23.08
C GLY A 339 -10.50 -4.45 21.88
N ASN A 340 -9.67 -3.86 21.03
CA ASN A 340 -9.78 -3.92 19.58
C ASN A 340 -8.36 -3.70 19.02
N SER A 341 -7.90 -4.64 18.19
CA SER A 341 -6.63 -4.52 17.48
C SER A 341 -6.72 -3.37 16.46
N PRO A 342 -5.71 -2.47 16.37
CA PRO A 342 -5.68 -1.41 15.36
C PRO A 342 -5.65 -1.92 13.92
N PHE A 343 -5.29 -3.19 13.71
CA PHE A 343 -5.00 -3.75 12.38
C PHE A 343 -6.11 -4.63 11.81
N GLY A 344 -7.10 -5.01 12.62
CA GLY A 344 -8.28 -5.76 12.18
C GLY A 344 -8.01 -7.11 11.50
N ASP A 345 -6.77 -7.62 11.56
CA ASP A 345 -6.33 -8.84 10.88
C ASP A 345 -6.04 -9.97 11.89
N PRO A 346 -6.83 -11.06 11.89
CA PRO A 346 -6.63 -12.20 12.76
C PRO A 346 -5.27 -12.92 12.58
N PHE A 347 -4.66 -12.86 11.38
CA PHE A 347 -3.38 -13.52 11.10
C PHE A 347 -2.22 -12.78 11.76
N PHE A 348 -2.16 -11.46 11.62
CA PHE A 348 -1.15 -10.64 12.29
C PHE A 348 -1.38 -10.60 13.80
N ASP A 349 -2.64 -10.53 14.24
CA ASP A 349 -2.96 -10.61 15.68
C ASP A 349 -2.44 -11.90 16.32
N GLN A 350 -2.47 -13.02 15.60
CA GLN A 350 -1.94 -14.30 16.08
C GLN A 350 -0.40 -14.33 16.00
N PHE A 351 0.19 -13.85 14.89
CA PHE A 351 1.65 -13.72 14.72
C PHE A 351 2.31 -12.89 15.83
N PHE A 352 1.71 -11.75 16.21
CA PHE A 352 2.22 -10.88 17.27
C PHE A 352 1.89 -11.40 18.69
N LYS A 353 0.77 -12.12 18.88
CA LYS A 353 0.43 -12.75 20.18
C LYS A 353 1.37 -13.90 20.53
N ASP A 354 1.78 -14.69 19.53
CA ASP A 354 2.63 -15.86 19.74
C ASP A 354 4.12 -15.48 19.89
N PHE A 355 4.50 -14.25 19.50
CA PHE A 355 5.88 -13.74 19.60
C PHE A 355 6.16 -12.95 20.89
N TYR A 356 5.16 -12.30 21.48
CA TYR A 356 5.29 -11.50 22.70
C TYR A 356 4.42 -12.08 23.81
N GLY A 357 5.05 -12.82 24.74
CA GLY A 357 4.38 -13.42 25.90
C GLY A 357 3.55 -12.43 26.73
N GLN A 358 2.68 -12.96 27.59
CA GLN A 358 1.69 -12.21 28.39
C GLN A 358 2.29 -11.13 29.33
N ARG A 359 2.66 -9.97 28.76
CA ARG A 359 2.65 -8.66 29.43
C ARG A 359 1.99 -7.68 28.48
N ARG A 360 0.73 -7.34 28.77
CA ARG A 360 -0.09 -6.42 27.95
C ARG A 360 0.40 -4.97 28.12
N GLN A 361 1.56 -4.65 27.57
CA GLN A 361 1.90 -3.31 27.09
C GLN A 361 1.71 -3.37 25.57
N ALA A 362 0.76 -2.60 25.03
CA ALA A 362 0.56 -2.57 23.58
C ALA A 362 1.66 -1.67 22.98
N GLN A 363 2.66 -2.28 22.35
CA GLN A 363 3.68 -1.56 21.60
C GLN A 363 3.21 -1.34 20.16
N SER A 364 3.19 -0.09 19.71
CA SER A 364 3.09 0.22 18.27
C SER A 364 4.50 0.30 17.70
N LEU A 365 4.74 -0.32 16.56
CA LEU A 365 6.03 -0.33 15.86
C LEU A 365 5.85 0.26 14.47
N GLY A 366 6.79 1.11 14.05
CA GLY A 366 6.80 1.68 12.71
C GLY A 366 8.17 2.25 12.34
N SER A 367 8.22 2.89 11.17
CA SER A 367 9.40 3.59 10.67
C SER A 367 9.17 5.09 10.64
N GLY A 368 10.26 5.85 10.58
CA GLY A 368 10.24 7.28 10.32
C GLY A 368 11.45 7.70 9.50
N VAL A 369 11.48 8.96 9.09
CA VAL A 369 12.63 9.58 8.41
C VAL A 369 12.96 10.93 9.04
N ILE A 370 14.24 11.16 9.32
CA ILE A 370 14.74 12.44 9.81
C ILE A 370 14.77 13.44 8.64
N LEU A 371 13.99 14.52 8.76
CA LEU A 371 13.87 15.56 7.73
C LEU A 371 14.81 16.75 7.95
N ASP A 372 15.09 17.07 9.21
CA ASP A 372 15.90 18.21 9.62
C ASP A 372 16.73 17.73 10.81
N GLY A 373 18.01 17.48 10.57
CA GLY A 373 18.95 16.93 11.56
C GLY A 373 19.30 17.93 12.67
N GLU A 374 19.33 19.22 12.32
CA GLU A 374 19.60 20.32 13.26
C GLU A 374 18.42 20.55 14.21
N LYS A 375 17.20 20.52 13.66
CA LYS A 375 15.98 20.57 14.44
C LYS A 375 15.53 19.20 14.92
N ALA A 376 16.27 18.13 14.70
CA ALA A 376 15.90 16.79 15.16
C ALA A 376 14.45 16.40 14.87
N LEU A 377 13.96 16.73 13.67
CA LEU A 377 12.58 16.47 13.25
C LEU A 377 12.48 15.15 12.49
N VAL A 378 11.55 14.31 12.92
CA VAL A 378 11.25 13.02 12.30
C VAL A 378 9.83 13.04 11.77
N LEU A 379 9.66 12.62 10.52
CA LEU A 379 8.36 12.39 9.90
C LEU A 379 8.01 10.91 9.96
N THR A 380 6.75 10.62 10.27
CA THR A 380 6.17 9.27 10.24
C THR A 380 4.67 9.35 9.92
N ASN A 381 3.98 8.23 9.96
CA ASN A 381 2.53 8.21 9.83
C ASN A 381 1.80 8.51 11.15
N ALA A 382 0.62 9.10 11.04
CA ALA A 382 -0.23 9.37 12.20
C ALA A 382 -0.69 8.09 12.90
N HIS A 383 -0.95 7.01 12.13
CA HIS A 383 -1.36 5.74 12.72
C HIS A 383 -0.25 5.04 13.53
N VAL A 384 1.04 5.26 13.20
CA VAL A 384 2.18 4.69 13.94
C VAL A 384 2.20 5.23 15.37
N VAL A 385 1.94 6.53 15.51
CA VAL A 385 1.91 7.25 16.79
C VAL A 385 0.51 7.33 17.41
N ALA A 386 -0.47 6.67 16.79
CA ALA A 386 -1.85 6.73 17.24
C ALA A 386 -2.03 6.02 18.59
N GLY A 387 -2.65 6.71 19.55
CA GLY A 387 -3.02 6.18 20.86
C GLY A 387 -2.13 6.59 22.03
N GLY A 388 -1.15 7.46 21.80
CA GLY A 388 -0.36 8.11 22.85
C GLY A 388 0.57 7.16 23.60
N GLY A 389 1.22 7.67 24.64
CA GLY A 389 2.26 6.98 25.40
C GLY A 389 3.64 7.59 25.17
N SER A 390 4.68 6.95 25.73
CA SER A 390 6.06 7.37 25.47
C SER A 390 6.50 6.90 24.09
N ILE A 391 7.07 7.82 23.30
CA ILE A 391 7.59 7.57 21.96
C ILE A 391 9.10 7.47 22.06
N VAL A 392 9.64 6.35 21.63
CA VAL A 392 11.08 6.09 21.56
C VAL A 392 11.47 5.92 20.11
N VAL A 393 12.49 6.64 19.69
CA VAL A 393 13.02 6.60 18.33
C VAL A 393 14.44 6.05 18.37
N ARG A 394 14.70 5.00 17.59
CA ARG A 394 16.02 4.36 17.48
C ARG A 394 16.60 4.56 16.08
N LEU A 395 17.85 5.03 16.03
CA LEU A 395 18.63 5.19 14.80
C LEU A 395 19.36 3.89 14.43
N ASN A 396 19.82 3.80 13.18
CA ASN A 396 20.57 2.64 12.70
C ASN A 396 21.96 2.48 13.34
N ASP A 397 22.51 3.55 13.93
CA ASP A 397 23.76 3.55 14.69
C ASP A 397 23.59 3.07 16.14
N GLY A 398 22.36 2.71 16.52
CA GLY A 398 22.01 2.21 17.85
C GLY A 398 21.66 3.29 18.87
N ARG A 399 21.77 4.58 18.54
CA ARG A 399 21.31 5.66 19.42
C ARG A 399 19.80 5.62 19.58
N GLU A 400 19.34 5.90 20.81
CA GLU A 400 17.92 6.00 21.16
C GLU A 400 17.60 7.36 21.74
N PHE A 401 16.42 7.88 21.40
CA PHE A 401 15.92 9.15 21.89
C PHE A 401 14.46 9.02 22.27
N GLU A 402 14.07 9.64 23.38
CA GLU A 402 12.66 9.98 23.59
C GLU A 402 12.25 11.06 22.59
N ALA A 403 11.00 11.02 22.15
CA ALA A 403 10.48 11.97 21.19
C ALA A 403 9.15 12.57 21.63
N ASP A 404 9.02 13.88 21.42
CA ASP A 404 7.78 14.60 21.63
C ASP A 404 6.98 14.66 20.32
N LEU A 405 5.66 14.48 20.42
CA LEU A 405 4.76 14.68 19.29
C LEU A 405 4.55 16.19 19.09
N VAL A 406 5.11 16.74 18.00
CA VAL A 406 4.91 18.15 17.62
C VAL A 406 3.49 18.36 17.09
N GLY A 407 3.03 17.45 16.24
CA GLY A 407 1.69 17.47 15.68
C GLY A 407 1.41 16.21 14.85
N SER A 408 0.14 15.88 14.70
CA SER A 408 -0.31 14.80 13.81
C SER A 408 -1.64 15.13 13.18
N ASP A 409 -1.83 14.63 11.96
CA ASP A 409 -3.08 14.73 11.24
C ASP A 409 -3.52 13.36 10.67
N PRO A 410 -4.61 12.78 11.20
CA PRO A 410 -5.14 11.51 10.71
C PRO A 410 -5.74 11.54 9.30
N ASP A 411 -6.18 12.70 8.78
CA ASP A 411 -6.74 12.80 7.43
C ASP A 411 -5.64 12.75 6.36
N PHE A 412 -4.42 13.15 6.72
CA PHE A 412 -3.24 12.99 5.86
C PHE A 412 -2.38 11.78 6.23
N ASP A 413 -2.67 11.14 7.36
CA ASP A 413 -1.88 10.06 7.96
C ASP A 413 -0.40 10.47 8.15
N LEU A 414 -0.16 11.67 8.63
CA LEU A 414 1.19 12.22 8.89
C LEU A 414 1.34 12.68 10.34
N ALA A 415 2.53 12.47 10.89
CA ALA A 415 2.92 12.98 12.21
C ALA A 415 4.38 13.45 12.20
N VAL A 416 4.62 14.53 12.94
CA VAL A 416 5.95 15.12 13.13
C VAL A 416 6.36 14.93 14.58
N LEU A 417 7.52 14.33 14.77
CA LEU A 417 8.15 14.09 16.06
C LEU A 417 9.40 14.95 16.20
N LYS A 418 9.71 15.35 17.43
CA LYS A 418 10.94 16.04 17.80
C LYS A 418 11.74 15.16 18.73
N LEU A 419 12.98 14.83 18.38
CA LEU A 419 13.85 14.03 19.25
C LEU A 419 14.45 14.89 20.36
N ASN A 420 14.39 14.38 21.58
CA ASN A 420 14.85 15.08 22.78
C ASN A 420 16.37 14.97 22.93
N LYS A 421 17.04 16.12 23.05
CA LYS A 421 18.51 16.22 23.27
C LYS A 421 19.37 15.52 22.21
N ALA A 422 18.83 15.31 21.01
CA ALA A 422 19.55 14.69 19.90
C ALA A 422 20.42 15.73 19.17
N GLN A 423 21.63 15.33 18.76
CA GLN A 423 22.59 16.15 18.02
C GLN A 423 23.30 15.29 16.96
N HIS A 424 23.86 15.94 15.94
CA HIS A 424 24.58 15.26 14.84
C HIS A 424 23.72 14.16 14.21
N LEU A 425 22.50 14.54 13.81
CA LEU A 425 21.56 13.63 13.19
C LEU A 425 21.73 13.67 11.66
N PRO A 426 21.73 12.51 10.99
CA PRO A 426 21.61 12.46 9.54
C PRO A 426 20.22 12.92 9.10
N GLU A 427 20.10 13.48 7.91
CA GLU A 427 18.82 13.91 7.34
C GLU A 427 18.68 13.47 5.88
N VAL A 428 17.43 13.31 5.43
CA VAL A 428 17.13 12.98 4.04
C VAL A 428 17.00 14.23 3.18
N GLU A 429 17.53 14.18 1.96
CA GLU A 429 17.28 15.22 0.97
C GLU A 429 15.84 15.12 0.44
N VAL A 430 15.06 16.18 0.58
CA VAL A 430 13.67 16.21 0.14
C VAL A 430 13.58 16.44 -1.37
N GLY A 431 12.90 15.55 -2.09
CA GLY A 431 12.70 15.62 -3.53
C GLY A 431 11.44 16.39 -3.95
N ASP A 432 10.99 16.12 -5.17
CA ASP A 432 9.79 16.65 -5.77
C ASP A 432 8.90 15.47 -6.24
N SER A 433 7.67 15.40 -5.73
CA SER A 433 6.72 14.33 -6.11
C SER A 433 5.87 14.66 -7.34
N ASP A 434 6.01 15.86 -7.91
CA ASP A 434 5.37 16.24 -9.16
C ASP A 434 6.27 15.97 -10.37
N ASP A 435 7.59 15.79 -10.15
CA ASP A 435 8.60 15.37 -11.14
C ASP A 435 8.97 13.89 -10.96
N ILE A 436 7.99 13.01 -11.13
CA ILE A 436 8.17 11.56 -11.12
C ILE A 436 7.43 10.90 -12.28
N TYR A 437 8.02 9.85 -12.86
CA TYR A 437 7.44 9.15 -14.00
C TYR A 437 6.82 7.82 -13.60
N ILE A 438 5.68 7.45 -14.21
CA ILE A 438 5.19 6.07 -14.13
C ILE A 438 6.23 5.14 -14.78
N GLY A 439 6.63 4.09 -14.06
CA GLY A 439 7.73 3.19 -14.42
C GLY A 439 9.09 3.59 -13.84
N GLU A 440 9.22 4.75 -13.19
CA GLU A 440 10.44 5.16 -12.50
C GLU A 440 10.75 4.22 -11.33
N THR A 441 12.00 3.79 -11.20
CA THR A 441 12.44 2.96 -10.09
C THR A 441 12.37 3.71 -8.77
N VAL A 442 11.69 3.11 -7.80
CA VAL A 442 11.55 3.64 -6.44
C VAL A 442 12.09 2.65 -5.41
N ILE A 443 12.50 3.20 -4.27
CA ILE A 443 13.14 2.48 -3.19
C ILE A 443 12.36 2.81 -1.91
N ALA A 444 11.73 1.81 -1.32
CA ALA A 444 11.10 1.95 -0.02
C ALA A 444 12.06 1.41 1.05
N ILE A 445 12.32 2.25 2.06
CA ILE A 445 13.15 1.88 3.21
C ILE A 445 12.30 1.90 4.46
N GLY A 446 12.49 0.92 5.33
CA GLY A 446 11.95 0.91 6.68
C GLY A 446 12.95 0.37 7.68
N ASN A 447 12.62 0.46 8.96
CA ASN A 447 13.36 -0.16 10.05
C ASN A 447 12.36 -0.86 11.01
N PRO A 448 11.71 -1.96 10.58
CA PRO A 448 10.65 -2.61 11.34
C PRO A 448 11.06 -3.03 12.75
N PHE A 449 12.30 -3.50 12.89
CA PHE A 449 12.77 -4.20 14.09
C PHE A 449 13.78 -3.40 14.92
N GLY A 450 14.18 -2.21 14.45
CA GLY A 450 15.12 -1.34 15.17
C GLY A 450 16.57 -1.81 15.17
N TYR A 451 16.93 -2.85 14.39
CA TYR A 451 18.30 -3.37 14.30
C TYR A 451 18.93 -3.20 12.92
N SER A 452 18.12 -3.22 11.86
CA SER A 452 18.60 -3.04 10.49
C SER A 452 17.47 -2.55 9.58
N ASN A 453 17.86 -1.78 8.56
CA ASN A 453 16.93 -1.30 7.56
C ASN A 453 16.48 -2.45 6.65
N THR A 454 15.19 -2.50 6.35
CA THR A 454 14.63 -3.31 5.27
C THR A 454 14.49 -2.42 4.04
N VAL A 455 15.03 -2.88 2.91
CA VAL A 455 14.94 -2.18 1.63
C VAL A 455 14.11 -3.02 0.67
N THR A 456 13.12 -2.39 0.04
CA THR A 456 12.36 -2.96 -1.06
C THR A 456 12.43 -2.02 -2.25
N THR A 457 12.46 -2.57 -3.45
CA THR A 457 12.53 -1.80 -4.70
C THR A 457 11.36 -2.15 -5.58
N GLY A 458 10.88 -1.17 -6.33
CA GLY A 458 9.82 -1.33 -7.30
C GLY A 458 9.85 -0.20 -8.30
N VAL A 459 8.72 0.08 -8.92
CA VAL A 459 8.48 1.22 -9.79
C VAL A 459 7.27 2.02 -9.32
N VAL A 460 7.17 3.27 -9.76
CA VAL A 460 5.91 4.01 -9.72
C VAL A 460 4.92 3.32 -10.65
N SER A 461 3.87 2.73 -10.09
CA SER A 461 2.81 2.05 -10.86
C SER A 461 1.72 3.01 -11.32
N ALA A 462 1.40 4.02 -10.50
CA ALA A 462 0.44 5.06 -10.82
C ALA A 462 0.64 6.30 -9.94
N LEU A 463 0.20 7.45 -10.46
CA LEU A 463 0.20 8.72 -9.74
C LEU A 463 -1.23 9.17 -9.46
N ASN A 464 -1.40 9.95 -8.40
CA ASN A 464 -2.69 10.47 -7.96
C ASN A 464 -3.78 9.39 -7.81
N ARG A 465 -3.35 8.20 -7.35
CA ARG A 465 -4.25 7.05 -7.20
C ARG A 465 -5.00 7.18 -5.88
N PRO A 466 -6.35 7.21 -5.89
CA PRO A 466 -7.10 7.10 -4.66
C PRO A 466 -7.08 5.64 -4.17
N MET A 467 -7.00 5.48 -2.86
CA MET A 467 -7.14 4.17 -2.22
C MET A 467 -8.61 3.86 -1.97
N LYS A 468 -9.08 2.69 -2.42
CA LYS A 468 -10.41 2.19 -2.08
C LYS A 468 -10.37 1.60 -0.66
N THR A 469 -11.26 2.06 0.21
CA THR A 469 -11.49 1.50 1.54
C THR A 469 -12.96 1.05 1.65
N ARG A 470 -13.33 0.34 2.73
CA ARG A 470 -14.75 -0.04 2.98
C ARG A 470 -15.70 1.17 3.02
N ASN A 471 -15.18 2.36 3.33
CA ASN A 471 -15.96 3.60 3.44
C ASN A 471 -15.90 4.45 2.16
N GLY A 472 -15.33 3.94 1.06
CA GLY A 472 -15.16 4.66 -0.20
C GLY A 472 -13.70 4.92 -0.57
N ALA A 473 -13.50 5.64 -1.67
CA ALA A 473 -12.17 5.99 -2.17
C ALA A 473 -11.64 7.26 -1.47
N PHE A 474 -10.42 7.21 -0.95
CA PHE A 474 -9.80 8.28 -0.17
C PHE A 474 -8.39 8.61 -0.68
N GLY A 475 -8.01 9.89 -0.54
CA GLY A 475 -6.68 10.41 -0.82
C GLY A 475 -6.20 10.39 -2.27
N SER A 476 -4.95 10.81 -2.43
CA SER A 476 -4.22 10.86 -3.70
C SER A 476 -2.80 10.43 -3.41
N PHE A 477 -2.44 9.23 -3.85
CA PHE A 477 -1.20 8.56 -3.47
C PHE A 477 -0.33 8.24 -4.68
N ILE A 478 0.96 8.08 -4.43
CA ILE A 478 1.86 7.38 -5.34
C ILE A 478 1.63 5.89 -5.12
N GLN A 479 1.24 5.17 -6.17
CA GLN A 479 1.14 3.72 -6.14
C GLN A 479 2.47 3.13 -6.61
N THR A 480 2.94 2.09 -5.94
CA THR A 480 4.16 1.36 -6.30
C THR A 480 3.96 -0.14 -6.14
N ASP A 481 4.74 -0.95 -6.85
CA ASP A 481 4.85 -2.40 -6.63
C ASP A 481 6.00 -2.76 -5.66
N ALA A 482 6.74 -1.77 -5.15
CA ALA A 482 7.66 -1.98 -4.05
C ALA A 482 6.87 -2.50 -2.84
N ALA A 483 7.34 -3.58 -2.22
CA ALA A 483 6.64 -4.17 -1.08
C ALA A 483 6.58 -3.17 0.10
N ILE A 484 5.37 -2.73 0.43
CA ILE A 484 5.06 -1.89 1.58
C ILE A 484 4.34 -2.75 2.62
N ASN A 485 4.96 -2.91 3.78
CA ASN A 485 4.48 -3.73 4.88
C ASN A 485 4.40 -2.86 6.14
N PRO A 486 3.67 -3.27 7.20
CA PRO A 486 3.61 -2.50 8.46
C PRO A 486 4.98 -2.05 8.99
N GLY A 487 6.02 -2.84 8.71
CA GLY A 487 7.41 -2.56 9.08
C GLY A 487 8.09 -1.37 8.40
N ASN A 488 7.71 -0.97 7.18
CA ASN A 488 8.26 0.20 6.50
C ASN A 488 7.25 1.37 6.39
N SER A 489 6.05 1.21 6.97
CA SER A 489 5.07 2.28 7.16
C SER A 489 5.68 3.43 7.96
N GLY A 490 5.53 4.65 7.46
CA GLY A 490 6.14 5.88 7.98
C GLY A 490 7.57 6.12 7.50
N GLY A 491 8.20 5.13 6.86
CA GLY A 491 9.52 5.26 6.24
C GLY A 491 9.47 5.95 4.86
N PRO A 492 10.63 6.28 4.28
CA PRO A 492 10.68 7.01 3.04
C PRO A 492 10.45 6.13 1.80
N LEU A 493 9.78 6.71 0.80
CA LEU A 493 9.85 6.30 -0.61
C LEU A 493 10.82 7.24 -1.33
N LEU A 494 11.84 6.67 -1.95
CA LEU A 494 12.94 7.41 -2.59
C LEU A 494 12.98 7.15 -4.10
N ASN A 495 13.46 8.13 -4.86
CA ASN A 495 13.93 7.89 -6.23
C ASN A 495 15.38 7.34 -6.24
N ILE A 496 15.89 7.02 -7.43
CA ILE A 496 17.25 6.46 -7.59
C ILE A 496 18.39 7.42 -7.19
N HIS A 497 18.09 8.71 -6.97
CA HIS A 497 19.04 9.70 -6.48
C HIS A 497 19.08 9.78 -4.95
N GLY A 498 18.26 8.98 -4.26
CA GLY A 498 18.12 9.02 -2.81
C GLY A 498 17.40 10.28 -2.32
N LYS A 499 16.52 10.87 -3.14
CA LYS A 499 15.66 11.97 -2.72
C LYS A 499 14.30 11.43 -2.28
N LEU A 500 13.77 11.99 -1.20
CA LEU A 500 12.44 11.66 -0.68
C LEU A 500 11.34 12.13 -1.63
N ILE A 501 10.57 11.20 -2.20
CA ILE A 501 9.42 11.48 -3.08
C ILE A 501 8.08 11.14 -2.44
N GLY A 502 8.07 10.35 -1.36
CA GLY A 502 6.87 10.11 -0.58
C GLY A 502 7.10 9.40 0.75
N ILE A 503 6.03 9.23 1.53
CA ILE A 503 6.03 8.51 2.80
C ILE A 503 5.20 7.25 2.66
N ASN A 504 5.84 6.10 2.85
CA ASN A 504 5.19 4.80 2.75
C ASN A 504 4.05 4.74 3.77
N THR A 505 2.85 4.35 3.34
CA THR A 505 1.71 4.16 4.23
C THR A 505 1.13 2.77 3.98
N ALA A 506 1.22 1.91 5.00
CA ALA A 506 0.67 0.57 4.93
C ALA A 506 -0.84 0.63 5.18
N ILE A 507 -1.62 0.66 4.12
CA ILE A 507 -3.08 0.60 4.19
C ILE A 507 -3.52 -0.69 3.53
N HIS A 508 -3.94 -1.64 4.37
CA HIS A 508 -4.59 -2.93 4.09
C HIS A 508 -4.85 -3.25 2.61
N ALA A 509 -3.77 -3.37 1.83
CA ALA A 509 -3.82 -3.72 0.43
C ALA A 509 -3.82 -5.24 0.40
N GLN A 510 -5.01 -5.81 0.27
CA GLN A 510 -5.23 -7.26 0.26
C GLN A 510 -4.69 -7.93 -1.04
N ALA A 511 -3.81 -7.22 -1.76
CA ALA A 511 -3.23 -7.61 -3.03
C ALA A 511 -1.70 -7.45 -2.95
N GLU A 512 -0.99 -8.53 -3.22
CA GLU A 512 0.47 -8.50 -3.36
C GLU A 512 0.89 -7.55 -4.48
N GLY A 513 1.99 -6.82 -4.30
CA GLY A 513 2.51 -5.89 -5.31
C GLY A 513 1.74 -4.56 -5.45
N ILE A 514 0.91 -4.18 -4.47
CA ILE A 514 0.28 -2.86 -4.41
C ILE A 514 0.65 -2.15 -3.10
N GLY A 515 1.58 -1.21 -3.21
CA GLY A 515 1.98 -0.28 -2.15
C GLY A 515 1.53 1.15 -2.43
N PHE A 516 1.37 1.94 -1.37
CA PHE A 516 1.00 3.34 -1.46
C PHE A 516 1.95 4.23 -0.65
N ALA A 517 2.21 5.42 -1.17
CA ALA A 517 2.95 6.46 -0.47
C ALA A 517 2.27 7.82 -0.59
N ILE A 518 2.33 8.61 0.49
CA ILE A 518 1.86 9.99 0.53
C ILE A 518 2.89 10.86 -0.21
N PRO A 519 2.50 11.63 -1.25
CA PRO A 519 3.44 12.45 -2.01
C PRO A 519 4.18 13.47 -1.14
N VAL A 520 5.50 13.64 -1.35
CA VAL A 520 6.33 14.51 -0.51
C VAL A 520 5.91 15.99 -0.57
N ASN A 521 5.44 16.50 -1.72
CA ASN A 521 5.00 17.89 -1.82
C ASN A 521 3.76 18.15 -0.98
N LYS A 522 2.87 17.16 -0.90
CA LYS A 522 1.74 17.20 0.02
C LYS A 522 2.19 17.16 1.48
N ALA A 523 3.14 16.26 1.79
CA ALA A 523 3.69 16.15 3.12
C ALA A 523 4.36 17.45 3.59
N LYS A 524 5.14 18.14 2.74
CA LYS A 524 5.77 19.43 3.06
C LYS A 524 4.77 20.45 3.61
N TYR A 525 3.63 20.60 2.93
CA TYR A 525 2.60 21.55 3.34
C TYR A 525 1.93 21.15 4.67
N VAL A 526 1.62 19.87 4.83
CA VAL A 526 1.08 19.35 6.10
C VAL A 526 2.06 19.54 7.24
N ILE A 527 3.35 19.26 7.01
CA ILE A 527 4.42 19.45 8.00
C ILE A 527 4.53 20.91 8.40
N SER A 528 4.48 21.86 7.46
CA SER A 528 4.51 23.28 7.82
C SER A 528 3.34 23.67 8.74
N GLU A 529 2.11 23.25 8.43
CA GLU A 529 0.96 23.56 9.31
C GLU A 529 1.08 22.88 10.69
N LEU A 530 1.57 21.63 10.73
CA LEU A 530 1.81 20.90 11.97
C LEU A 530 2.91 21.55 12.82
N LEU A 531 3.96 22.11 12.21
CA LEU A 531 5.02 22.82 12.94
C LEU A 531 4.55 24.20 13.45
N ASP A 532 3.75 24.91 12.65
CA ASP A 532 3.31 26.28 12.97
C ASP A 532 2.17 26.31 14.00
N THR A 533 1.20 25.41 13.86
CA THR A 533 -0.05 25.44 14.64
C THR A 533 -0.35 24.14 15.41
N GLY A 534 0.44 23.08 15.20
CA GLY A 534 0.20 21.76 15.79
C GLY A 534 -0.96 20.98 15.18
N HIS A 535 -1.58 21.48 14.09
CA HIS A 535 -2.69 20.85 13.39
C HIS A 535 -2.75 21.31 11.93
N VAL A 536 -3.51 20.61 11.09
CA VAL A 536 -3.82 21.06 9.73
C VAL A 536 -5.15 21.79 9.73
N SER A 537 -5.20 22.98 9.12
CA SER A 537 -6.41 23.78 9.07
C SER A 537 -7.52 23.06 8.28
N PRO A 538 -8.72 22.86 8.87
CA PRO A 538 -9.82 22.22 8.17
C PRO A 538 -10.28 23.07 7.00
N ILE A 539 -10.29 22.50 5.81
CA ILE A 539 -10.72 23.21 4.60
C ILE A 539 -12.21 23.04 4.32
N TRP A 540 -12.76 24.02 3.60
CA TRP A 540 -14.14 23.99 3.14
C TRP A 540 -14.30 24.68 1.77
N LEU A 541 -15.34 24.29 1.04
CA LEU A 541 -15.75 24.95 -0.20
C LEU A 541 -16.98 25.86 -0.01
N GLY A 542 -17.58 25.88 1.19
CA GLY A 542 -18.84 26.59 1.45
C GLY A 542 -20.07 25.97 0.81
N LEU A 543 -20.07 24.67 0.56
CA LEU A 543 -21.26 23.93 0.11
C LEU A 543 -21.94 23.25 1.28
N PHE A 544 -23.26 23.31 1.34
CA PHE A 544 -24.11 22.44 2.14
C PHE A 544 -25.06 21.67 1.22
N GLY A 545 -25.23 20.39 1.49
CA GLY A 545 -25.94 19.49 0.59
C GLY A 545 -26.45 18.25 1.28
N GLN A 546 -27.25 17.49 0.53
CA GLN A 546 -27.91 16.28 0.98
C GLN A 546 -27.76 15.17 -0.06
N ASP A 547 -28.00 13.95 0.38
CA ASP A 547 -28.03 12.79 -0.52
C ASP A 547 -29.27 12.85 -1.41
N LEU A 548 -29.12 12.33 -2.63
CA LEU A 548 -30.24 12.15 -3.55
C LEU A 548 -31.09 10.96 -3.10
N ASN A 549 -32.40 11.15 -3.10
CA ASN A 549 -33.39 10.08 -3.01
C ASN A 549 -34.10 9.90 -4.36
N GLN A 550 -34.94 8.87 -4.47
CA GLN A 550 -35.65 8.55 -5.70
C GLN A 550 -36.56 9.69 -6.18
N ALA A 551 -37.17 10.45 -5.27
CA ALA A 551 -38.02 11.58 -5.64
C ALA A 551 -37.19 12.74 -6.22
N THR A 552 -36.07 13.09 -5.58
CA THR A 552 -35.16 14.13 -6.08
C THR A 552 -34.50 13.73 -7.39
N ALA A 553 -34.08 12.46 -7.54
CA ALA A 553 -33.46 11.99 -8.76
C ALA A 553 -34.42 12.09 -9.96
N ARG A 554 -35.69 11.71 -9.79
CA ARG A 554 -36.72 11.90 -10.82
C ARG A 554 -36.99 13.37 -11.14
N TYR A 555 -37.01 14.24 -10.12
CA TYR A 555 -37.24 15.68 -10.31
C TYR A 555 -36.13 16.34 -11.14
N PHE A 556 -34.88 15.91 -10.96
CA PHE A 556 -33.72 16.44 -11.68
C PHE A 556 -33.30 15.61 -12.91
N ASP A 557 -34.15 14.68 -13.35
CA ASP A 557 -33.91 13.78 -14.48
C ASP A 557 -32.55 13.05 -14.42
N LEU A 558 -32.27 12.43 -13.27
CA LEU A 558 -31.05 11.67 -13.04
C LEU A 558 -31.29 10.17 -13.20
N ASP A 559 -30.42 9.53 -13.98
CA ASP A 559 -30.41 8.07 -14.20
C ASP A 559 -29.94 7.27 -12.97
N SER A 560 -29.37 7.95 -11.95
CA SER A 560 -28.84 7.30 -10.76
C SER A 560 -29.05 8.15 -9.50
N LEU A 561 -28.93 7.51 -8.33
CA LEU A 561 -28.94 8.18 -7.03
C LEU A 561 -27.57 8.73 -6.62
N ASN A 562 -26.58 8.69 -7.52
CA ASN A 562 -25.25 9.20 -7.24
C ASN A 562 -25.22 10.71 -7.39
N GLY A 563 -24.71 11.38 -6.36
CA GLY A 563 -24.45 12.80 -6.36
C GLY A 563 -24.79 13.42 -5.03
N MET A 564 -24.35 14.66 -4.83
CA MET A 564 -24.77 15.47 -3.70
C MET A 564 -25.59 16.65 -4.23
N LEU A 565 -26.85 16.73 -3.81
CA LEU A 565 -27.71 17.87 -4.11
C LEU A 565 -27.29 19.05 -3.25
N VAL A 566 -26.90 20.15 -3.88
CA VAL A 566 -26.55 21.41 -3.22
C VAL A 566 -27.82 22.05 -2.71
N ALA A 567 -27.96 22.11 -1.38
CA ALA A 567 -29.06 22.81 -0.72
C ALA A 567 -28.71 24.28 -0.47
N GLU A 568 -27.43 24.59 -0.24
CA GLU A 568 -26.97 25.95 0.03
C GLU A 568 -25.50 26.12 -0.40
N ALA A 569 -25.19 27.30 -0.93
CA ALA A 569 -23.82 27.76 -1.18
C ALA A 569 -23.61 29.05 -0.37
N TYR A 570 -22.69 29.03 0.59
CA TYR A 570 -22.49 30.15 1.50
C TYR A 570 -21.89 31.37 0.78
N ALA A 571 -22.34 32.56 1.15
CA ALA A 571 -21.72 33.81 0.70
C ALA A 571 -20.22 33.85 1.06
N ASP A 572 -19.44 34.56 0.24
CA ASP A 572 -17.99 34.72 0.39
C ASP A 572 -17.18 33.41 0.42
N SER A 573 -17.77 32.31 -0.08
CA SER A 573 -17.11 31.01 -0.14
C SER A 573 -16.53 30.67 -1.52
N PRO A 574 -15.63 29.68 -1.63
CA PRO A 574 -15.15 29.19 -2.91
C PRO A 574 -16.28 28.77 -3.86
N ALA A 575 -17.34 28.13 -3.35
CA ALA A 575 -18.49 27.71 -4.13
C ALA A 575 -19.28 28.87 -4.72
N ALA A 576 -19.55 29.91 -3.92
CA ALA A 576 -20.23 31.09 -4.41
C ALA A 576 -19.41 31.82 -5.49
N ARG A 577 -18.08 31.94 -5.29
CA ARG A 577 -17.16 32.51 -6.30
C ARG A 577 -17.14 31.71 -7.61
N ALA A 578 -17.36 30.39 -7.53
CA ALA A 578 -17.44 29.51 -8.70
C ALA A 578 -18.85 29.44 -9.32
N ASP A 579 -19.78 30.30 -8.90
CA ASP A 579 -21.19 30.31 -9.31
C ASP A 579 -21.92 28.99 -9.02
N ILE A 580 -21.58 28.25 -7.95
CA ILE A 580 -22.39 27.10 -7.53
C ILE A 580 -23.65 27.61 -6.80
N ARG A 581 -24.81 27.05 -7.12
CA ARG A 581 -26.12 27.51 -6.63
C ARG A 581 -26.93 26.39 -5.99
N PRO A 582 -27.89 26.70 -5.10
CA PRO A 582 -28.89 25.72 -4.67
C PRO A 582 -29.60 25.08 -5.86
N GLY A 583 -29.82 23.76 -5.80
CA GLY A 583 -30.38 22.95 -6.88
C GLY A 583 -29.35 22.36 -7.85
N ASP A 584 -28.09 22.79 -7.76
CA ASP A 584 -26.99 22.13 -8.46
C ASP A 584 -26.73 20.72 -7.87
N ILE A 585 -26.30 19.78 -8.69
CA ILE A 585 -25.93 18.42 -8.26
C ILE A 585 -24.45 18.20 -8.50
N VAL A 586 -23.69 17.97 -7.44
CA VAL A 586 -22.27 17.60 -7.54
C VAL A 586 -22.19 16.13 -7.90
N LEU A 587 -21.71 15.84 -9.12
CA LEU A 587 -21.58 14.50 -9.67
C LEU A 587 -20.17 13.92 -9.51
N ALA A 588 -19.15 14.77 -9.56
CA ALA A 588 -17.76 14.34 -9.40
C ALA A 588 -16.89 15.39 -8.71
N PHE A 589 -15.83 14.92 -8.06
CA PHE A 589 -14.81 15.71 -7.36
C PHE A 589 -13.44 15.25 -7.85
N ASN A 590 -12.69 16.15 -8.50
CA ASN A 590 -11.45 15.86 -9.23
C ASN A 590 -11.59 14.67 -10.19
N GLY A 591 -12.71 14.64 -10.94
CA GLY A 591 -13.03 13.55 -11.87
C GLY A 591 -13.51 12.25 -11.20
N ARG A 592 -13.54 12.17 -9.86
CA ARG A 592 -14.02 10.99 -9.12
C ARG A 592 -15.51 11.10 -8.82
N PRO A 593 -16.32 10.06 -9.05
CA PRO A 593 -17.75 10.09 -8.75
C PRO A 593 -18.03 10.45 -7.28
N VAL A 594 -19.00 11.32 -7.07
CA VAL A 594 -19.57 11.62 -5.75
C VAL A 594 -20.84 10.79 -5.63
N THR A 595 -20.84 9.80 -4.74
CA THR A 595 -22.01 8.94 -4.51
C THR A 595 -23.03 9.57 -3.55
N GLY A 596 -22.60 10.57 -2.78
CA GLY A 596 -23.40 11.26 -1.78
C GLY A 596 -22.55 12.24 -0.96
N LYS A 597 -23.16 12.84 0.07
CA LYS A 597 -22.53 13.85 0.93
C LYS A 597 -21.28 13.33 1.65
N ASP A 598 -21.29 12.09 2.12
CA ASP A 598 -20.17 11.52 2.88
C ASP A 598 -18.97 11.24 1.97
N SER A 599 -19.23 10.84 0.70
CA SER A 599 -18.20 10.71 -0.33
C SER A 599 -17.58 12.07 -0.68
N TYR A 600 -18.42 13.12 -0.83
CA TYR A 600 -17.93 14.49 -1.02
C TYR A 600 -17.05 14.95 0.15
N LEU A 601 -17.50 14.77 1.40
CA LEU A 601 -16.75 15.19 2.59
C LEU A 601 -15.42 14.43 2.72
N THR A 602 -15.42 13.11 2.50
CA THR A 602 -14.21 12.28 2.56
C THR A 602 -13.17 12.73 1.53
N GLN A 603 -13.62 13.09 0.33
CA GLN A 603 -12.73 13.61 -0.72
C GLN A 603 -12.22 15.01 -0.40
N LEU A 604 -13.06 15.87 0.19
CA LEU A 604 -12.69 17.22 0.60
C LEU A 604 -11.65 17.22 1.73
N PHE A 605 -11.82 16.39 2.76
CA PHE A 605 -10.94 16.40 3.93
C PHE A 605 -9.51 15.93 3.64
N ASN A 606 -9.26 15.32 2.48
CA ASN A 606 -7.92 14.94 2.04
C ASN A 606 -7.35 15.92 1.00
N MET A 607 -7.82 17.16 0.95
CA MET A 607 -7.23 18.21 0.12
C MET A 607 -6.57 19.27 1.02
N THR A 608 -5.52 19.89 0.50
CA THR A 608 -4.87 21.05 1.13
C THR A 608 -5.36 22.36 0.50
N GLN A 609 -5.06 23.49 1.13
CA GLN A 609 -5.41 24.82 0.59
C GLN A 609 -4.62 25.18 -0.68
N GLN A 610 -3.47 24.53 -0.91
CA GLN A 610 -2.64 24.75 -2.09
C GLN A 610 -3.23 24.10 -3.34
N GLU A 611 -3.99 23.02 -3.16
CA GLU A 611 -4.57 22.26 -4.25
C GLU A 611 -5.72 23.00 -4.93
N THR A 612 -6.03 22.60 -6.16
CA THR A 612 -7.22 23.08 -6.89
C THR A 612 -8.23 21.94 -6.94
N VAL A 613 -9.46 22.21 -6.55
CA VAL A 613 -10.57 21.26 -6.66
C VAL A 613 -11.32 21.50 -7.97
N THR A 614 -11.60 20.44 -8.71
CA THR A 614 -12.49 20.49 -9.88
C THR A 614 -13.78 19.74 -9.54
N LEU A 615 -14.91 20.43 -9.50
CA LEU A 615 -16.23 19.81 -9.32
C LEU A 615 -16.93 19.68 -10.67
N THR A 616 -17.43 18.49 -10.97
CA THR A 616 -18.40 18.31 -12.05
C THR A 616 -19.79 18.47 -11.46
N VAL A 617 -20.50 19.49 -11.92
CA VAL A 617 -21.80 19.91 -11.40
C VAL A 617 -22.84 19.86 -12.51
N GLN A 618 -24.04 19.35 -12.21
CA GLN A 618 -25.20 19.39 -13.09
C GLN A 618 -26.18 20.47 -12.65
N ARG A 619 -26.55 21.35 -13.59
CA ARG A 619 -27.60 22.37 -13.43
C ARG A 619 -28.61 22.23 -14.56
N GLY A 620 -29.81 21.76 -14.26
CA GLY A 620 -30.75 21.26 -15.27
C GLY A 620 -30.08 20.14 -16.08
N ASP A 621 -30.16 20.22 -17.41
CA ASP A 621 -29.61 19.17 -18.29
C ASP A 621 -28.13 19.37 -18.62
N ARG A 622 -27.50 20.43 -18.10
CA ARG A 622 -26.11 20.80 -18.44
C ARG A 622 -25.15 20.42 -17.34
N LYS A 623 -24.11 19.67 -17.71
CA LYS A 623 -22.94 19.42 -16.88
C LYS A 623 -21.91 20.54 -17.07
N ARG A 624 -21.30 20.98 -15.97
CA ARG A 624 -20.26 22.01 -15.91
C ARG A 624 -19.10 21.50 -15.08
N GLU A 625 -17.88 21.79 -15.51
CA GLU A 625 -16.69 21.62 -14.68
C GLU A 625 -16.29 22.96 -14.09
N LEU A 626 -16.22 23.03 -12.76
CA LEU A 626 -15.92 24.24 -12.02
C LEU A 626 -14.63 24.01 -11.23
N LYS A 627 -13.66 24.92 -11.36
CA LYS A 627 -12.42 24.89 -10.59
C LYS A 627 -12.54 25.83 -9.40
N LEU A 628 -12.23 25.33 -8.21
CA LEU A 628 -12.33 26.01 -6.93
C LEU A 628 -11.01 25.90 -6.18
N LYS A 629 -10.65 26.97 -5.47
CA LYS A 629 -9.57 26.96 -4.49
C LYS A 629 -10.17 26.73 -3.10
N PRO A 630 -9.85 25.62 -2.41
CA PRO A 630 -10.29 25.42 -1.03
C PRO A 630 -9.82 26.57 -0.13
N GLN A 631 -10.61 26.86 0.89
CA GLN A 631 -10.29 27.87 1.88
C GLN A 631 -10.22 27.20 3.26
N ALA A 632 -9.38 27.70 4.16
CA ALA A 632 -9.49 27.37 5.58
C ALA A 632 -10.87 27.84 6.11
N LEU A 633 -11.51 27.05 6.97
CA LEU A 633 -12.60 27.59 7.77
C LEU A 633 -12.00 28.24 9.03
N ASP A 634 -12.08 29.56 9.14
CA ASP A 634 -11.69 30.25 10.36
C ASP A 634 -12.69 30.01 11.51
N LYS A 635 -12.25 30.33 12.73
CA LYS A 635 -13.01 30.02 13.95
C LYS A 635 -14.28 30.85 14.04
N GLU A 636 -14.19 32.12 13.69
CA GLU A 636 -15.28 33.09 13.75
C GLU A 636 -16.43 32.66 12.83
N LYS A 637 -16.11 32.30 11.58
CA LYS A 637 -17.08 31.78 10.62
C LYS A 637 -17.64 30.45 11.05
N ALA A 638 -16.82 29.56 11.61
CA ALA A 638 -17.32 28.30 12.16
C ALA A 638 -18.34 28.53 13.29
N LEU A 639 -18.06 29.45 14.22
CA LEU A 639 -18.99 29.81 15.31
C LEU A 639 -20.28 30.44 14.77
N GLU A 640 -20.19 31.31 13.76
CA GLU A 640 -21.36 31.87 13.05
C GLU A 640 -22.22 30.77 12.43
N LEU A 641 -21.59 29.78 11.79
CA LEU A 641 -22.28 28.65 11.16
C LEU A 641 -22.89 27.70 12.20
N VAL A 642 -22.21 27.45 13.31
CA VAL A 642 -22.76 26.67 14.44
C VAL A 642 -23.99 27.37 15.02
N ARG A 643 -23.90 28.69 15.24
CA ARG A 643 -25.02 29.48 15.75
C ARG A 643 -26.21 29.47 14.80
N SER A 644 -25.99 29.74 13.52
CA SER A 644 -27.07 29.82 12.53
C SER A 644 -27.72 28.46 12.27
N ARG A 645 -26.93 27.38 12.30
CA ARG A 645 -27.40 26.04 11.92
C ARG A 645 -27.87 25.20 13.09
N TRP A 646 -27.10 25.16 14.17
CA TRP A 646 -27.39 24.33 15.35
C TRP A 646 -28.04 25.12 16.47
N GLY A 647 -27.89 26.45 16.48
CA GLY A 647 -28.62 27.32 17.38
C GLY A 647 -27.95 27.59 18.71
N PHE A 648 -26.61 27.50 18.78
CA PHE A 648 -25.88 27.80 20.00
C PHE A 648 -24.51 28.42 19.70
N GLU A 649 -23.94 29.11 20.68
CA GLU A 649 -22.56 29.59 20.65
C GLU A 649 -21.72 28.81 21.68
N LEU A 650 -20.42 28.69 21.38
CA LEU A 650 -19.46 28.04 22.24
C LEU A 650 -18.28 28.97 22.53
N ALA A 651 -17.78 28.90 23.76
CA ALA A 651 -16.51 29.48 24.16
C ALA A 651 -15.54 28.41 24.65
N ASP A 652 -14.26 28.64 24.41
CA ASP A 652 -13.20 27.82 25.00
C ASP A 652 -13.19 28.03 26.51
N ARG A 653 -12.90 26.96 27.25
CA ARG A 653 -12.83 27.00 28.71
C ARG A 653 -11.40 27.30 29.15
N SER A 654 -11.28 28.16 30.17
CA SER A 654 -9.98 28.47 30.78
C SER A 654 -9.39 27.30 31.59
N ARG A 655 -10.25 26.36 32.05
CA ARG A 655 -9.84 25.14 32.76
C ARG A 655 -10.73 23.94 32.38
N GLY A 656 -10.07 22.81 32.10
CA GLY A 656 -10.72 21.53 31.77
C GLY A 656 -11.10 21.39 30.30
N ALA A 657 -11.31 20.15 29.85
CA ALA A 657 -11.72 19.85 28.48
C ALA A 657 -13.19 20.27 28.21
N GLY A 658 -13.53 20.36 26.93
CA GLY A 658 -14.85 20.74 26.45
C GLY A 658 -14.99 22.24 26.15
N ALA A 659 -16.05 22.57 25.43
CA ALA A 659 -16.44 23.95 25.13
C ALA A 659 -17.73 24.30 25.90
N GLU A 660 -17.79 25.50 26.46
CA GLU A 660 -18.94 25.97 27.22
C GLU A 660 -19.95 26.64 26.31
N VAL A 661 -21.22 26.30 26.48
CA VAL A 661 -22.34 26.95 25.81
C VAL A 661 -22.56 28.32 26.42
N THR A 662 -22.35 29.38 25.65
CA THR A 662 -22.52 30.77 26.11
C THR A 662 -23.90 31.32 25.78
N LEU A 663 -24.48 30.87 24.66
CA LEU A 663 -25.74 31.37 24.15
C LEU A 663 -26.53 30.25 23.47
N ILE A 664 -27.84 30.26 23.65
CA ILE A 664 -28.79 29.40 22.94
C ILE A 664 -29.77 30.29 22.19
N VAL A 665 -29.93 30.02 20.90
CA VAL A 665 -30.91 30.67 20.04
C VAL A 665 -32.29 30.05 20.30
N PRO A 666 -33.31 30.82 20.70
CA PRO A 666 -34.67 30.31 20.90
C PRO A 666 -35.23 29.64 19.63
N ASN A 667 -36.07 28.60 19.79
CA ASN A 667 -36.70 27.84 18.70
C ASN A 667 -35.76 27.15 17.68
N SER A 668 -34.45 27.21 17.92
CA SER A 668 -33.44 26.50 17.13
C SER A 668 -33.38 25.00 17.48
N PRO A 669 -32.65 24.16 16.71
CA PRO A 669 -32.44 22.76 17.07
C PRO A 669 -31.92 22.57 18.51
N ALA A 670 -30.94 23.38 18.95
CA ALA A 670 -30.41 23.33 20.31
C ALA A 670 -31.38 23.86 21.36
N GLY A 671 -32.15 24.90 21.03
CA GLY A 671 -33.19 25.43 21.91
C GLY A 671 -34.28 24.40 22.20
N LYS A 672 -34.74 23.68 21.16
CA LYS A 672 -35.74 22.60 21.29
C LYS A 672 -35.21 21.39 22.08
N LEU A 673 -33.90 21.16 22.01
CA LEU A 673 -33.22 20.09 22.75
C LEU A 673 -33.13 20.40 24.26
N GLY A 674 -33.29 21.66 24.66
CA GLY A 674 -33.19 22.09 26.06
C GLY A 674 -31.76 22.29 26.53
N LEU A 675 -30.80 22.53 25.61
CA LEU A 675 -29.48 23.03 25.99
C LEU A 675 -29.61 24.40 26.65
N GLN A 676 -28.72 24.68 27.60
CA GLN A 676 -28.73 25.91 28.39
C GLN A 676 -27.34 26.56 28.40
N PRO A 677 -27.26 27.89 28.51
CA PRO A 677 -26.00 28.56 28.83
C PRO A 677 -25.38 27.95 30.11
N GLY A 678 -24.07 27.71 30.07
CA GLY A 678 -23.31 27.01 31.12
C GLY A 678 -23.21 25.49 30.95
N ASP A 679 -23.92 24.89 29.98
CA ASP A 679 -23.68 23.49 29.60
C ASP A 679 -22.28 23.34 28.97
N ILE A 680 -21.60 22.24 29.27
CA ILE A 680 -20.26 21.94 28.70
C ILE A 680 -20.38 20.81 27.69
N ILE A 681 -20.03 21.08 26.44
CA ILE A 681 -19.97 20.08 25.38
C ILE A 681 -18.58 19.46 25.36
N HIS A 682 -18.51 18.16 25.66
CA HIS A 682 -17.26 17.39 25.68
C HIS A 682 -16.98 16.68 24.35
N GLN A 683 -18.02 16.43 23.56
CA GLN A 683 -17.92 15.66 22.32
C GLN A 683 -19.06 16.01 21.37
N ILE A 684 -18.74 16.11 20.08
CA ILE A 684 -19.70 16.29 18.99
C ILE A 684 -19.42 15.19 17.95
N GLY A 685 -20.44 14.40 17.63
CA GLY A 685 -20.28 13.16 16.88
C GLY A 685 -19.29 12.23 17.56
N ASN A 686 -18.23 11.86 16.84
CA ASN A 686 -17.15 11.00 17.35
C ASN A 686 -15.90 11.79 17.80
N ARG A 687 -15.96 13.12 17.86
CA ARG A 687 -14.80 13.98 18.16
C ARG A 687 -14.94 14.62 19.53
N ARG A 688 -13.97 14.35 20.41
CA ARG A 688 -13.85 15.04 21.71
C ARG A 688 -13.37 16.47 21.49
N LEU A 689 -13.89 17.39 22.28
CA LEU A 689 -13.50 18.80 22.24
C LEU A 689 -12.47 19.06 23.35
N ALA A 690 -11.20 19.20 22.98
CA ALA A 690 -10.14 19.61 23.89
C ALA A 690 -9.68 21.05 23.62
N ARG A 691 -9.70 21.47 22.35
CA ARG A 691 -9.28 22.78 21.83
C ARG A 691 -10.33 23.34 20.87
N GLY A 692 -10.31 24.65 20.62
CA GLY A 692 -11.22 25.30 19.67
C GLY A 692 -11.19 24.68 18.27
N ILE A 693 -10.04 24.21 17.79
CA ILE A 693 -9.94 23.51 16.49
C ILE A 693 -10.76 22.22 16.42
N ASP A 694 -10.96 21.55 17.55
CA ASP A 694 -11.76 20.31 17.59
C ASP A 694 -13.23 20.61 17.30
N LEU A 695 -13.71 21.81 17.67
CA LEU A 695 -15.06 22.27 17.32
C LEU A 695 -15.21 22.45 15.82
N LEU A 696 -14.24 23.10 15.17
CA LEU A 696 -14.25 23.31 13.71
C LEU A 696 -14.30 21.97 12.98
N ASN A 697 -13.42 21.05 13.37
CA ASN A 697 -13.36 19.69 12.84
C ASN A 697 -14.66 18.92 13.06
N ALA A 698 -15.22 18.98 14.27
CA ALA A 698 -16.45 18.28 14.59
C ALA A 698 -17.65 18.87 13.83
N PHE A 699 -17.71 20.21 13.70
CA PHE A 699 -18.71 20.90 12.91
C PHE A 699 -18.63 20.51 11.44
N LEU A 700 -17.47 20.65 10.80
CA LEU A 700 -17.32 20.35 9.37
C LEU A 700 -17.73 18.93 8.98
N ARG A 701 -17.47 17.96 9.85
CA ARG A 701 -17.83 16.55 9.64
C ARG A 701 -19.30 16.25 9.92
N SER A 702 -19.91 16.97 10.85
CA SER A 702 -21.26 16.70 11.32
C SER A 702 -22.32 17.62 10.70
N ARG A 703 -21.92 18.74 10.09
CA ARG A 703 -22.84 19.78 9.62
C ARG A 703 -23.85 19.29 8.58
N MET A 704 -23.49 18.30 7.75
CA MET A 704 -24.37 17.70 6.73
C MET A 704 -25.15 16.48 7.27
N GLN A 705 -25.02 16.15 8.56
CA GLN A 705 -25.77 15.07 9.17
C GLN A 705 -27.15 15.57 9.61
N LYS A 706 -28.17 14.73 9.39
CA LYS A 706 -29.53 14.98 9.87
C LYS A 706 -29.59 14.98 11.40
N THR A 707 -28.70 14.21 12.01
CA THR A 707 -28.64 14.03 13.46
C THR A 707 -27.20 14.05 13.93
N VAL A 708 -26.93 14.83 14.97
CA VAL A 708 -25.62 14.95 15.61
C VAL A 708 -25.76 14.54 17.08
N LEU A 709 -25.00 13.53 17.48
CA LEU A 709 -24.90 13.12 18.88
C LEU A 709 -23.88 14.02 19.59
N MET A 710 -24.21 14.53 20.77
CA MET A 710 -23.27 15.30 21.59
C MET A 710 -23.23 14.75 23.01
N ARG A 711 -22.06 14.85 23.65
CA ARG A 711 -21.90 14.51 25.07
C ARG A 711 -21.80 15.79 25.87
N VAL A 712 -22.80 16.05 26.70
CA VAL A 712 -23.01 17.33 27.38
C VAL A 712 -22.96 17.12 28.89
N GLN A 713 -22.37 18.07 29.60
CA GLN A 713 -22.33 18.12 31.05
C GLN A 713 -23.12 19.33 31.55
N ARG A 714 -24.02 19.09 32.51
CA ARG A 714 -24.72 20.13 33.29
C ARG A 714 -24.45 19.91 34.77
N GLY A 715 -23.77 20.84 35.42
CA GLY A 715 -23.29 20.65 36.78
C GLY A 715 -22.39 19.41 36.89
N ARG A 716 -22.80 18.40 37.67
CA ARG A 716 -22.09 17.11 37.81
C ARG A 716 -22.60 16.00 36.89
N SER A 717 -23.71 16.24 36.19
CA SER A 717 -24.37 15.22 35.36
C SER A 717 -23.80 15.25 33.95
N LEU A 718 -23.42 14.08 33.43
CA LEU A 718 -22.98 13.89 32.05
C LEU A 718 -24.03 13.07 31.29
N TYR A 719 -24.49 13.56 30.15
CA TYR A 719 -25.54 12.92 29.37
C TYR A 719 -25.28 13.06 27.87
N HIS A 720 -25.94 12.22 27.07
CA HIS A 720 -25.87 12.32 25.62
C HIS A 720 -27.14 12.97 25.09
N VAL A 721 -26.98 13.87 24.14
CA VAL A 721 -28.09 14.57 23.48
C VAL A 721 -28.05 14.32 21.98
N ARG A 722 -29.23 14.22 21.39
CA ARG A 722 -29.41 13.99 19.96
C ARG A 722 -29.97 15.25 19.32
N LEU A 723 -29.10 16.06 18.74
CA LEU A 723 -29.50 17.23 17.98
C LEU A 723 -30.01 16.79 16.60
N THR A 724 -31.27 17.09 16.29
CA THR A 724 -31.87 16.76 14.98
C THR A 724 -32.17 18.06 14.25
N MET A 725 -31.73 18.14 12.99
CA MET A 725 -31.89 19.31 12.13
C MET A 725 -33.15 19.25 11.28
#